data_AF-T0RN26-F1
#
_entry.id   AF-T0RN26-F1
#
_cell.length_a   1.000
_cell.length_b   1.000
_cell.length_c   1.000
_cell.angle_alpha   90.00
_cell.angle_beta   90.00
_cell.angle_gamma   90.00
#
_symmetry.space_group_name_H-M   'P 1'
#
loop_
_entity.id
_entity.type
_entity.pdbx_description
1 polymer ?
#
loop_
_entity_poly.entity_id
_entity_poly.type
_entity_poly.pdbx_seq_one_letter_code
_entity_poly.pdbx_strand_id
1 'polypeptide(L)'
;METFKVHSLRANSTLAPSGILVWPRQPLPTSVPWTTKVVFTLGCLWNLLAPLKAWGLSRYGFVPTSSTVVQNLNWDSELNGAFLTSLYAAAGIDSGYPRNATRYINVVLDFLVAPRSSALWATGYANSSHVYQMSLNGRPRRQSLNASRELRRFAHDLPAFTALGFGLWGSERLFSALPPVADDCGVQDVAEAVLCLKGVSMQSYVNLQYTSPLSPSSNADDAAAVAAWEALIFPDLAACLRRRAQLVAAMASEGAALVALVHELSANYSLSVVNVAGAGLLYAPVTFTAGFLDISGARAGKLTYQLMGRDPAAVYLVGSGHLDSIFVSRETAWFCAIQYVDPITRQKDATQCFARVGATLPAFFAAKYIATYSGTRYIDNADVVPSAMVGNVTLYTWRSVPTRVDDRRVPTQGTWTLLWQDLISSVHGSPRDTAAALEEFCLVGDGCFHACLNETASSGMTLTYMRGGVCISAPNTILYDANAIFTDAACFGRGDHHVQVTYLDGAGVRRRAVANHTAGPLGILACLIGGRPPSIELPSYVMEMLTQGPQATIAITVANGSETITLNFLSLLSLLGQVYFAVSVALHMARTQNWAQLSVQARYSRATCNVGSVVWIRHRTAMCGVGFLGLLTWHIGAMRCGCEWRSDAMSYIKLDPSYVCAVDPWGHMSNGLECLRLLSFAWTFFAMASMDKVPGVTRHWQGYLMVVVLLGFVPLTVLAALVGYCMTLRSTYFPIVHSQFVLVALWCTVLTVLRSALAAPYMRLVEACLLAVGLRPQRIDRRSLFHGLIGNVYWTSAASWHETPACYVPLSLLFKTDGVHLNYIHDHAYYPNGVVNAVLSQHPHPDWVETEREYYVCARM
;
A
#
# COMPACT_ATOMS: atom_id res chain seq x y z
N MET A 1 106.82 12.13 42.33
CA MET A 1 107.68 12.40 43.50
C MET A 1 107.10 13.63 44.19
N GLU A 2 107.11 13.65 45.52
CA GLU A 2 106.72 14.78 46.41
C GLU A 2 105.31 15.40 46.29
N THR A 3 104.57 15.26 47.39
CA THR A 3 103.43 16.09 47.80
C THR A 3 103.90 17.22 48.72
N PHE A 4 103.35 18.43 48.61
CA PHE A 4 103.08 19.42 49.69
C PHE A 4 102.53 20.71 49.02
N LYS A 5 101.37 21.33 49.30
CA LYS A 5 100.32 21.27 50.35
C LYS A 5 100.58 22.07 51.64
N VAL A 6 100.08 23.32 51.71
CA VAL A 6 99.63 24.03 52.93
C VAL A 6 98.52 25.05 52.58
N HIS A 7 97.31 24.76 53.08
CA HIS A 7 96.26 25.63 53.68
C HIS A 7 96.05 27.09 53.22
N SER A 8 94.85 27.60 52.84
CA SER A 8 93.46 27.51 53.38
C SER A 8 93.27 28.31 54.69
N LEU A 9 92.22 29.13 54.93
CA LEU A 9 90.78 29.14 54.52
C LEU A 9 90.31 30.62 54.21
N ARG A 10 89.04 31.04 54.01
CA ARG A 10 87.69 30.43 53.96
C ARG A 10 86.68 31.29 53.13
N ALA A 11 85.59 30.66 52.70
CA ALA A 11 84.24 31.16 52.31
C ALA A 11 83.92 32.66 52.11
N ASN A 12 83.31 32.98 50.95
CA ASN A 12 81.87 33.28 50.91
C ASN A 12 81.27 32.99 49.51
N SER A 13 79.95 32.76 49.42
CA SER A 13 79.27 32.34 48.17
C SER A 13 78.22 33.34 47.69
N THR A 14 78.27 33.73 46.42
CA THR A 14 77.22 34.52 45.75
C THR A 14 76.80 33.88 44.43
N LEU A 15 75.48 33.79 44.21
CA LEU A 15 74.88 33.34 42.96
C LEU A 15 74.77 34.54 42.00
N ALA A 16 75.09 34.34 40.72
CA ALA A 16 74.84 35.32 39.66
C ALA A 16 73.43 35.13 39.06
N PRO A 17 72.67 36.20 38.78
CA PRO A 17 71.32 36.09 38.23
C PRO A 17 71.33 35.78 36.73
N SER A 18 70.37 34.96 36.30
CA SER A 18 70.08 34.71 34.87
C SER A 18 69.38 35.91 34.23
N GLY A 19 69.86 36.35 33.07
CA GLY A 19 69.36 37.55 32.39
C GLY A 19 67.95 37.38 31.80
N ILE A 20 67.10 38.38 32.01
CA ILE A 20 65.76 38.46 31.40
C ILE A 20 65.89 39.05 30.00
N LEU A 21 65.46 38.29 28.99
CA LEU A 21 65.46 38.71 27.59
C LEU A 21 64.22 39.58 27.30
N VAL A 22 64.34 40.87 27.58
CA VAL A 22 63.26 41.86 27.37
C VAL A 22 63.04 42.09 25.87
N TRP A 23 61.93 41.56 25.34
CA TRP A 23 61.48 41.89 23.99
C TRP A 23 61.00 43.35 23.92
N PRO A 24 61.29 44.11 22.85
CA PRO A 24 60.81 45.47 22.70
C PRO A 24 59.28 45.50 22.58
N ARG A 25 58.61 46.31 23.43
CA ARG A 25 57.15 46.49 23.41
C ARG A 25 56.73 47.03 22.03
N GLN A 26 55.96 46.26 21.26
CA GLN A 26 55.33 46.77 20.03
C GLN A 26 54.28 47.84 20.40
N PRO A 27 54.16 48.94 19.64
CA PRO A 27 53.05 49.88 19.83
C PRO A 27 51.72 49.21 19.49
N LEU A 28 50.65 49.62 20.18
CA LEU A 28 49.29 49.14 19.93
C LEU A 28 48.89 49.32 18.45
N PRO A 29 48.36 48.28 17.78
CA PRO A 29 47.95 48.41 16.39
C PRO A 29 46.78 49.38 16.27
N THR A 30 46.92 50.45 15.48
CA THR A 30 45.92 51.52 15.33
C THR A 30 44.59 51.05 14.71
N SER A 31 44.54 49.85 14.14
CA SER A 31 43.30 49.22 13.68
C SER A 31 43.34 47.69 13.76
N VAL A 32 42.16 47.07 13.79
CA VAL A 32 42.00 45.60 13.73
C VAL A 32 42.55 45.06 12.40
N PRO A 33 43.34 43.96 12.38
CA PRO A 33 43.91 43.41 11.16
C PRO A 33 42.87 43.05 10.09
N TRP A 34 43.26 43.21 8.81
CA TRP A 34 42.40 42.92 7.66
C TRP A 34 41.90 41.47 7.65
N THR A 35 42.80 40.51 7.90
CA THR A 35 42.47 39.08 7.98
C THR A 35 41.40 38.79 9.04
N THR A 36 41.51 39.37 10.24
CA THR A 36 40.52 39.23 11.30
C THR A 36 39.16 39.83 10.90
N LYS A 37 39.15 40.98 10.21
CA LYS A 37 37.92 41.59 9.67
C LYS A 37 37.24 40.68 8.64
N VAL A 38 37.99 40.12 7.68
CA VAL A 38 37.45 39.24 6.64
C VAL A 38 36.88 37.95 7.25
N VAL A 39 37.62 37.30 8.15
CA VAL A 39 37.16 36.09 8.86
C VAL A 39 35.91 36.37 9.70
N PHE A 40 35.84 37.51 10.39
CA PHE A 40 34.65 37.93 11.15
C PHE A 40 33.45 38.16 10.24
N THR A 41 33.60 38.88 9.12
CA THR A 41 32.50 39.15 8.17
C THR A 41 31.99 37.88 7.53
N LEU A 42 32.88 36.99 7.06
CA LEU A 42 32.49 35.69 6.50
C LEU A 42 31.82 34.80 7.55
N GLY A 43 32.31 34.80 8.80
CA GLY A 43 31.70 34.09 9.91
C GLY A 43 30.30 34.63 10.26
N CYS A 44 30.10 35.94 10.23
CA CYS A 44 28.79 36.57 10.45
C CYS A 44 27.81 36.22 9.32
N LEU A 45 28.21 36.35 8.05
CA LEU A 45 27.40 35.95 6.90
C LEU A 45 27.04 34.45 6.96
N TRP A 46 28.00 33.58 7.26
CA TRP A 46 27.77 32.14 7.42
C TRP A 46 26.72 31.83 8.50
N ASN A 47 26.68 32.58 9.60
CA ASN A 47 25.70 32.37 10.67
C ASN A 47 24.33 33.00 10.36
N LEU A 48 24.28 34.16 9.69
CA LEU A 48 23.01 34.77 9.23
C LEU A 48 22.32 33.92 8.16
N LEU A 49 23.08 33.25 7.29
CA LEU A 49 22.57 32.34 6.25
C LEU A 49 22.14 30.96 6.82
N ALA A 50 22.07 30.77 8.14
CA ALA A 50 21.70 29.50 8.76
C ALA A 50 20.41 28.84 8.23
N PRO A 51 19.29 29.57 7.98
CA PRO A 51 18.08 28.96 7.42
C PRO A 51 18.29 28.43 6.00
N LEU A 52 19.00 29.16 5.14
CA LEU A 52 19.28 28.77 3.77
C LEU A 52 20.26 27.60 3.68
N LYS A 53 21.27 27.57 4.56
CA LYS A 53 22.16 26.40 4.73
C LYS A 53 21.37 25.19 5.20
N ALA A 54 20.51 25.34 6.22
CA ALA A 54 19.72 24.23 6.74
C ALA A 54 18.76 23.69 5.67
N TRP A 55 18.08 24.56 4.92
CA TRP A 55 17.24 24.18 3.79
C TRP A 55 18.03 23.37 2.74
N GLY A 56 19.09 23.96 2.15
CA GLY A 56 19.87 23.30 1.08
C GLY A 56 20.71 22.08 1.52
N LEU A 57 21.09 21.99 2.79
CA LEU A 57 21.87 20.86 3.33
C LEU A 57 20.99 19.78 3.99
N SER A 58 19.75 20.07 4.37
CA SER A 58 18.77 19.02 4.65
C SER A 58 18.44 18.24 3.37
N ARG A 59 18.07 16.97 3.48
CA ARG A 59 17.74 16.11 2.32
C ARG A 59 16.27 16.26 1.84
N TYR A 60 15.49 17.19 2.38
CA TYR A 60 14.02 17.05 2.43
C TYR A 60 13.24 18.28 1.95
N GLY A 61 12.66 18.16 0.76
CA GLY A 61 11.35 18.75 0.47
C GLY A 61 10.23 17.84 0.99
N PHE A 62 8.98 18.28 0.90
CA PHE A 62 7.82 17.49 1.32
C PHE A 62 7.62 16.27 0.40
N VAL A 63 8.12 15.10 0.83
CA VAL A 63 7.93 13.82 0.13
C VAL A 63 6.50 13.31 0.35
N PRO A 64 5.81 12.77 -0.68
CA PRO A 64 4.46 12.22 -0.54
C PRO A 64 4.42 11.01 0.42
N THR A 65 3.30 10.89 1.14
CA THR A 65 3.08 9.85 2.16
C THR A 65 2.49 8.55 1.61
N SER A 66 1.87 8.63 0.42
CA SER A 66 1.36 7.50 -0.34
C SER A 66 1.63 7.67 -1.83
N SER A 67 1.56 6.56 -2.56
CA SER A 67 1.62 6.51 -4.01
C SER A 67 0.67 5.43 -4.52
N THR A 68 0.10 5.62 -5.71
CA THR A 68 -0.76 4.62 -6.36
C THR A 68 -0.22 4.34 -7.75
N VAL A 69 0.07 3.07 -8.03
CA VAL A 69 0.38 2.58 -9.37
C VAL A 69 -0.87 1.87 -9.91
N VAL A 70 -1.28 2.21 -11.12
CA VAL A 70 -2.34 1.49 -11.84
C VAL A 70 -1.70 0.74 -13.00
N GLN A 71 -1.93 -0.57 -13.09
CA GLN A 71 -1.48 -1.39 -14.19
C GLN A 71 -2.67 -2.00 -14.93
N ASN A 72 -2.64 -2.03 -16.26
CA ASN A 72 -3.63 -2.74 -17.06
C ASN A 72 -3.41 -4.25 -16.95
N LEU A 73 -4.49 -5.03 -16.89
CA LEU A 73 -4.44 -6.50 -16.85
C LEU A 73 -4.83 -7.08 -18.20
N ASN A 74 -3.96 -7.95 -18.72
CA ASN A 74 -4.31 -8.88 -19.79
C ASN A 74 -4.83 -10.20 -19.19
N TRP A 75 -5.49 -11.05 -19.99
CA TRP A 75 -5.97 -12.37 -19.52
C TRP A 75 -4.84 -13.27 -18.98
N ASP A 76 -3.64 -13.15 -19.54
CA ASP A 76 -2.43 -13.90 -19.18
C ASP A 76 -1.64 -13.28 -18.01
N SER A 77 -2.01 -12.09 -17.52
CA SER A 77 -1.25 -11.36 -16.50
C SER A 77 -1.21 -12.09 -15.15
N GLU A 78 0.00 -12.40 -14.69
CA GLU A 78 0.25 -13.11 -13.42
C GLU A 78 0.06 -12.19 -12.20
N LEU A 79 -0.80 -12.62 -11.28
CA LEU A 79 -1.09 -11.95 -10.00
C LEU A 79 -0.42 -12.72 -8.85
N ASN A 80 0.18 -12.02 -7.87
CA ASN A 80 0.97 -12.65 -6.79
C ASN A 80 0.13 -13.55 -5.85
N GLY A 81 0.80 -14.54 -5.27
CA GLY A 81 0.17 -15.58 -4.45
C GLY A 81 -0.41 -15.06 -3.14
N ALA A 82 0.24 -14.09 -2.50
CA ALA A 82 -0.24 -13.46 -1.27
C ALA A 82 -1.58 -12.72 -1.50
N PHE A 83 -1.64 -11.85 -2.52
CA PHE A 83 -2.87 -11.13 -2.91
C PHE A 83 -4.01 -12.11 -3.18
N LEU A 84 -3.75 -13.14 -3.99
CA LEU A 84 -4.75 -14.15 -4.33
C LEU A 84 -5.20 -14.96 -3.10
N THR A 85 -4.30 -15.35 -2.22
CA THR A 85 -4.67 -16.08 -0.99
C THR A 85 -5.63 -15.26 -0.14
N SER A 86 -5.35 -13.97 0.07
CA SER A 86 -6.24 -13.08 0.81
C SER A 86 -7.54 -12.75 0.08
N LEU A 87 -7.51 -12.59 -1.26
CA LEU A 87 -8.70 -12.34 -2.08
C LEU A 87 -9.68 -13.52 -2.04
N TYR A 88 -9.17 -14.75 -2.22
CA TYR A 88 -9.98 -15.96 -2.20
C TYR A 88 -10.54 -16.25 -0.80
N ALA A 89 -9.75 -16.03 0.26
CA ALA A 89 -10.22 -16.15 1.64
C ALA A 89 -11.33 -15.12 1.96
N ALA A 90 -11.19 -13.87 1.52
CA ALA A 90 -12.21 -12.84 1.68
C ALA A 90 -13.48 -13.13 0.85
N ALA A 91 -13.33 -13.75 -0.32
CA ALA A 91 -14.43 -14.21 -1.16
C ALA A 91 -15.09 -15.52 -0.67
N GLY A 92 -14.53 -16.17 0.36
CA GLY A 92 -15.04 -17.43 0.88
C GLY A 92 -14.74 -18.66 0.02
N ILE A 93 -13.78 -18.55 -0.91
CA ILE A 93 -13.37 -19.64 -1.79
C ILE A 93 -12.25 -20.43 -1.09
N ASP A 94 -12.60 -21.59 -0.53
CA ASP A 94 -11.62 -22.50 0.07
C ASP A 94 -10.57 -22.93 -0.97
N SER A 95 -9.31 -22.66 -0.62
CA SER A 95 -8.10 -22.96 -1.37
C SER A 95 -7.24 -24.03 -0.70
N GLY A 96 -7.53 -24.45 0.53
CA GLY A 96 -6.80 -25.45 1.32
C GLY A 96 -5.35 -25.10 1.72
N TYR A 97 -4.67 -24.24 0.97
CA TYR A 97 -3.28 -23.83 1.13
C TYR A 97 -3.03 -22.46 0.47
N PRO A 98 -1.93 -21.75 0.80
CA PRO A 98 -1.60 -20.48 0.15
C PRO A 98 -1.48 -20.64 -1.37
N ARG A 99 -2.22 -19.83 -2.12
CA ARG A 99 -2.19 -19.84 -3.59
C ARG A 99 -0.82 -19.42 -4.08
N ASN A 100 -0.29 -20.13 -5.07
CA ASN A 100 0.80 -19.62 -5.91
C ASN A 100 0.29 -18.50 -6.82
N ALA A 101 1.20 -17.72 -7.41
CA ALA A 101 0.84 -16.76 -8.44
C ALA A 101 0.14 -17.46 -9.63
N THR A 102 -0.94 -16.86 -10.15
CA THR A 102 -1.66 -17.36 -11.33
C THR A 102 -2.19 -16.23 -12.21
N ARG A 103 -2.57 -16.56 -13.43
CA ARG A 103 -3.03 -15.61 -14.46
C ARG A 103 -4.44 -15.12 -14.19
N TYR A 104 -4.71 -13.86 -14.51
CA TYR A 104 -6.00 -13.19 -14.28
C TYR A 104 -7.21 -13.98 -14.80
N ILE A 105 -7.12 -14.61 -15.98
CA ILE A 105 -8.19 -15.47 -16.51
C ILE A 105 -8.57 -16.63 -15.56
N ASN A 106 -7.62 -17.25 -14.86
CA ASN A 106 -7.93 -18.30 -13.88
C ASN A 106 -8.70 -17.76 -12.68
N VAL A 107 -8.44 -16.51 -12.28
CA VAL A 107 -9.11 -15.86 -11.16
C VAL A 107 -10.54 -15.52 -11.54
N VAL A 108 -10.76 -14.92 -12.71
CA VAL A 108 -12.11 -14.60 -13.19
C VAL A 108 -12.95 -15.87 -13.38
N LEU A 109 -12.38 -16.95 -13.93
CA LEU A 109 -13.08 -18.23 -14.08
C LEU A 109 -13.39 -18.91 -12.74
N ASP A 110 -12.50 -18.85 -11.74
CA ASP A 110 -12.82 -19.35 -10.39
C ASP A 110 -13.99 -18.56 -9.79
N PHE A 111 -13.99 -17.22 -9.89
CA PHE A 111 -15.06 -16.38 -9.32
C PHE A 111 -16.42 -16.51 -10.04
N LEU A 112 -16.44 -16.91 -11.31
CA LEU A 112 -17.65 -17.11 -12.11
C LEU A 112 -18.21 -18.54 -12.11
N VAL A 113 -17.36 -19.56 -11.92
CA VAL A 113 -17.75 -20.96 -12.16
C VAL A 113 -17.42 -21.91 -11.01
N ALA A 114 -16.48 -21.59 -10.11
CA ALA A 114 -16.16 -22.49 -9.00
C ALA A 114 -17.21 -22.40 -7.86
N PRO A 115 -17.97 -23.47 -7.56
CA PRO A 115 -18.95 -23.43 -6.47
C PRO A 115 -18.23 -23.71 -5.15
N ARG A 116 -18.17 -22.75 -4.21
CA ARG A 116 -17.52 -22.96 -2.91
C ARG A 116 -18.21 -22.29 -1.70
N SER A 117 -17.94 -22.90 -0.56
CA SER A 117 -18.66 -22.81 0.71
C SER A 117 -18.23 -21.65 1.61
N SER A 118 -19.18 -20.81 2.02
CA SER A 118 -19.13 -20.03 3.30
C SER A 118 -20.37 -19.15 3.55
N ALA A 119 -21.38 -19.17 2.66
CA ALA A 119 -22.46 -18.18 2.60
C ALA A 119 -22.02 -16.70 2.40
N LEU A 120 -20.72 -16.38 2.33
CA LEU A 120 -20.22 -15.00 2.16
C LEU A 120 -20.70 -14.34 0.86
N TRP A 121 -20.99 -15.11 -0.19
CA TRP A 121 -21.66 -14.63 -1.41
C TRP A 121 -22.98 -13.88 -1.11
N ALA A 122 -23.65 -14.19 0.01
CA ALA A 122 -24.87 -13.53 0.45
C ALA A 122 -24.68 -12.03 0.72
N THR A 123 -23.46 -11.56 1.02
CA THR A 123 -23.21 -10.11 1.19
C THR A 123 -23.45 -9.33 -0.09
N GLY A 124 -23.36 -9.97 -1.28
CA GLY A 124 -23.70 -9.34 -2.55
C GLY A 124 -25.19 -9.02 -2.72
N TYR A 125 -26.07 -9.59 -1.90
CA TYR A 125 -27.50 -9.22 -1.87
C TYR A 125 -27.79 -7.96 -1.03
N ALA A 126 -26.80 -7.38 -0.34
CA ALA A 126 -26.96 -6.10 0.35
C ALA A 126 -27.29 -4.98 -0.64
N ASN A 127 -28.26 -4.12 -0.29
CA ASN A 127 -28.82 -3.06 -1.16
C ASN A 127 -29.31 -3.52 -2.56
N SER A 128 -29.53 -4.82 -2.79
CA SER A 128 -29.81 -5.39 -4.12
C SER A 128 -31.30 -5.42 -4.52
N SER A 129 -32.18 -4.81 -3.72
CA SER A 129 -33.65 -4.79 -3.90
C SER A 129 -34.11 -4.20 -5.24
N HIS A 130 -33.38 -3.21 -5.76
CA HIS A 130 -33.66 -2.54 -7.03
C HIS A 130 -32.90 -3.14 -8.22
N VAL A 131 -31.95 -4.04 -7.97
CA VAL A 131 -31.17 -4.71 -9.01
C VAL A 131 -32.00 -5.86 -9.59
N TYR A 132 -32.11 -5.94 -10.91
CA TYR A 132 -32.88 -7.00 -11.56
C TYR A 132 -32.16 -8.35 -11.52
N GLN A 133 -31.23 -8.57 -12.46
CA GLN A 133 -30.35 -9.73 -12.53
C GLN A 133 -29.03 -9.45 -11.80
N MET A 134 -28.42 -10.50 -11.23
CA MET A 134 -27.15 -10.42 -10.51
C MET A 134 -26.24 -11.59 -10.89
N SER A 135 -24.92 -11.40 -10.84
CA SER A 135 -23.90 -12.45 -11.03
C SER A 135 -23.81 -13.48 -9.89
N LEU A 136 -24.88 -13.60 -9.10
CA LEU A 136 -25.04 -14.46 -7.92
C LEU A 136 -26.33 -15.29 -7.94
N ASN A 137 -27.28 -14.98 -8.84
CA ASN A 137 -28.54 -15.71 -8.92
C ASN A 137 -28.31 -17.11 -9.48
N GLY A 138 -28.97 -18.12 -8.90
CA GLY A 138 -28.84 -19.51 -9.30
C GLY A 138 -29.71 -19.89 -10.49
N ARG A 139 -29.69 -21.19 -10.80
CA ARG A 139 -30.52 -21.80 -11.84
C ARG A 139 -31.98 -21.87 -11.36
N PRO A 140 -32.99 -21.80 -12.25
CA PRO A 140 -34.40 -22.02 -11.89
C PRO A 140 -34.69 -23.50 -11.60
N ARG A 141 -34.16 -24.02 -10.48
CA ARG A 141 -34.41 -25.40 -10.03
C ARG A 141 -35.77 -25.55 -9.35
N ARG A 142 -36.26 -24.53 -8.64
CA ARG A 142 -37.63 -24.48 -8.09
C ARG A 142 -38.06 -23.07 -7.71
N GLN A 143 -39.35 -22.87 -7.47
CA GLN A 143 -39.89 -21.57 -7.10
C GLN A 143 -39.94 -21.37 -5.58
N SER A 144 -40.39 -22.37 -4.82
CA SER A 144 -40.61 -22.27 -3.38
C SER A 144 -39.49 -22.89 -2.54
N LEU A 145 -39.32 -22.33 -1.34
CA LEU A 145 -38.60 -22.96 -0.23
C LEU A 145 -39.17 -24.36 0.07
N ASN A 146 -40.50 -24.53 -0.02
CA ASN A 146 -41.22 -25.77 0.27
C ASN A 146 -41.34 -26.71 -0.96
N ALA A 147 -40.24 -27.36 -1.33
CA ALA A 147 -40.18 -28.26 -2.49
C ALA A 147 -41.26 -29.35 -2.49
N SER A 148 -41.50 -29.99 -1.35
CA SER A 148 -42.49 -31.08 -1.21
C SER A 148 -43.93 -30.61 -1.43
N ARG A 149 -44.22 -29.32 -1.33
CA ARG A 149 -45.49 -28.72 -1.75
C ARG A 149 -45.51 -28.45 -3.25
N GLU A 150 -44.47 -27.82 -3.78
CA GLU A 150 -44.36 -27.45 -5.21
C GLU A 150 -44.39 -28.69 -6.12
N LEU A 151 -43.61 -29.73 -5.80
CA LEU A 151 -43.58 -31.01 -6.52
C LEU A 151 -44.95 -31.69 -6.58
N ARG A 152 -45.67 -31.75 -5.45
CA ARG A 152 -47.02 -32.35 -5.41
C ARG A 152 -48.01 -31.54 -6.24
N ARG A 153 -47.89 -30.22 -6.28
CA ARG A 153 -48.74 -29.36 -7.12
C ARG A 153 -48.42 -29.53 -8.60
N PHE A 154 -47.14 -29.56 -8.99
CA PHE A 154 -46.73 -29.82 -10.36
C PHE A 154 -47.21 -31.20 -10.85
N ALA A 155 -47.04 -32.26 -10.04
CA ALA A 155 -47.49 -33.60 -10.37
C ALA A 155 -49.02 -33.73 -10.49
N HIS A 156 -49.79 -32.97 -9.69
CA HIS A 156 -51.25 -32.91 -9.77
C HIS A 156 -51.75 -32.18 -11.03
N ASP A 157 -51.08 -31.09 -11.43
CA ASP A 157 -51.52 -30.22 -12.52
C ASP A 157 -51.01 -30.68 -13.90
N LEU A 158 -49.85 -31.35 -13.97
CA LEU A 158 -49.22 -31.85 -15.21
C LEU A 158 -50.17 -32.65 -16.14
N PRO A 159 -51.02 -33.59 -15.65
CA PRO A 159 -51.92 -34.38 -16.49
C PRO A 159 -52.76 -33.57 -17.49
N ALA A 160 -53.20 -32.36 -17.11
CA ALA A 160 -54.02 -31.49 -17.95
C ALA A 160 -53.32 -31.06 -19.27
N PHE A 161 -51.99 -31.07 -19.30
CA PHE A 161 -51.19 -30.63 -20.45
C PHE A 161 -50.66 -31.81 -21.29
N THR A 162 -50.73 -33.04 -20.79
CA THR A 162 -50.10 -34.23 -21.40
C THR A 162 -50.59 -34.54 -22.82
N ALA A 163 -51.84 -34.22 -23.17
CA ALA A 163 -52.37 -34.48 -24.51
C ALA A 163 -52.11 -33.34 -25.50
N LEU A 164 -52.24 -32.08 -25.07
CA LEU A 164 -52.35 -30.91 -25.95
C LEU A 164 -51.17 -29.92 -25.86
N GLY A 165 -50.26 -30.11 -24.89
CA GLY A 165 -49.23 -29.15 -24.54
C GLY A 165 -49.78 -27.94 -23.76
N PHE A 166 -48.90 -27.08 -23.28
CA PHE A 166 -49.30 -25.78 -22.71
C PHE A 166 -49.47 -24.75 -23.84
N GLY A 167 -50.65 -24.13 -23.96
CA GLY A 167 -50.91 -23.09 -24.96
C GLY A 167 -50.35 -21.72 -24.53
N LEU A 168 -49.44 -21.17 -25.33
CA LEU A 168 -48.86 -19.83 -25.13
C LEU A 168 -49.52 -18.80 -26.08
N TRP A 169 -48.85 -17.67 -26.32
CA TRP A 169 -49.29 -16.61 -27.21
C TRP A 169 -49.57 -17.11 -28.64
N GLY A 170 -50.66 -16.61 -29.24
CA GLY A 170 -51.06 -16.97 -30.60
C GLY A 170 -51.44 -18.45 -30.72
N SER A 171 -50.68 -19.20 -31.54
CA SER A 171 -50.85 -20.63 -31.76
C SER A 171 -49.73 -21.49 -31.14
N GLU A 172 -48.81 -20.88 -30.39
CA GLU A 172 -47.65 -21.58 -29.84
C GLU A 172 -48.05 -22.60 -28.74
N ARG A 173 -47.40 -23.76 -28.72
CA ARG A 173 -47.66 -24.83 -27.74
C ARG A 173 -46.35 -25.42 -27.22
N LEU A 174 -46.23 -25.51 -25.90
CA LEU A 174 -45.08 -26.11 -25.24
C LEU A 174 -45.33 -27.59 -24.93
N PHE A 175 -44.47 -28.44 -25.47
CA PHE A 175 -44.44 -29.89 -25.27
C PHE A 175 -43.21 -30.32 -24.46
N SER A 176 -42.69 -29.43 -23.61
CA SER A 176 -41.53 -29.69 -22.77
C SER A 176 -41.65 -28.96 -21.44
N ALA A 177 -41.20 -29.61 -20.36
CA ALA A 177 -41.20 -29.04 -19.02
C ALA A 177 -39.93 -29.43 -18.24
N LEU A 178 -39.49 -28.57 -17.34
CA LEU A 178 -38.35 -28.75 -16.44
C LEU A 178 -38.90 -28.77 -15.00
N PRO A 179 -39.15 -29.95 -14.40
CA PRO A 179 -39.85 -30.05 -13.12
C PRO A 179 -39.07 -29.40 -11.95
N PRO A 180 -39.77 -28.98 -10.87
CA PRO A 180 -39.13 -28.54 -9.64
C PRO A 180 -38.23 -29.63 -9.03
N VAL A 181 -37.12 -29.25 -8.39
CA VAL A 181 -36.19 -30.20 -7.74
C VAL A 181 -36.23 -30.10 -6.21
N ALA A 182 -36.33 -31.25 -5.52
CA ALA A 182 -36.24 -31.30 -4.06
C ALA A 182 -34.79 -31.20 -3.55
N ASP A 183 -33.94 -32.10 -4.02
CA ASP A 183 -32.55 -32.28 -3.58
C ASP A 183 -31.56 -31.49 -4.46
N ASP A 184 -30.27 -31.49 -4.09
CA ASP A 184 -29.19 -30.79 -4.83
C ASP A 184 -29.51 -29.32 -5.18
N CYS A 185 -30.22 -28.60 -4.30
CA CYS A 185 -30.72 -27.25 -4.57
C CYS A 185 -29.98 -26.22 -3.70
N GLY A 186 -29.32 -25.24 -4.31
CA GLY A 186 -28.72 -24.11 -3.61
C GLY A 186 -29.75 -23.09 -3.17
N VAL A 187 -29.45 -22.32 -2.12
CA VAL A 187 -30.33 -21.22 -1.66
C VAL A 187 -30.58 -20.20 -2.80
N GLN A 188 -29.59 -19.97 -3.67
CA GLN A 188 -29.71 -19.14 -4.87
C GLN A 188 -30.58 -19.72 -6.00
N ASP A 189 -30.83 -21.03 -6.01
CA ASP A 189 -31.59 -21.72 -7.07
C ASP A 189 -33.12 -21.69 -6.80
N VAL A 190 -33.52 -21.15 -5.64
CA VAL A 190 -34.91 -21.01 -5.20
C VAL A 190 -35.36 -19.56 -5.36
N ALA A 191 -36.37 -19.32 -6.19
CA ALA A 191 -36.87 -17.96 -6.44
C ALA A 191 -37.33 -17.25 -5.15
N GLU A 192 -38.08 -17.93 -4.29
CA GLU A 192 -38.57 -17.43 -2.99
C GLU A 192 -37.44 -17.02 -2.04
N ALA A 193 -36.35 -17.78 -2.02
CA ALA A 193 -35.17 -17.47 -1.22
C ALA A 193 -34.45 -16.22 -1.76
N VAL A 194 -34.27 -16.13 -3.08
CA VAL A 194 -33.63 -14.96 -3.73
C VAL A 194 -34.46 -13.69 -3.55
N LEU A 195 -35.79 -13.75 -3.70
CA LEU A 195 -36.68 -12.62 -3.40
C LEU A 195 -36.57 -12.18 -1.93
N CYS A 196 -36.51 -13.15 -1.01
CA CYS A 196 -36.27 -12.86 0.39
C CYS A 196 -34.90 -12.20 0.64
N LEU A 197 -33.80 -12.74 0.12
CA LEU A 197 -32.46 -12.17 0.28
C LEU A 197 -32.37 -10.75 -0.30
N LYS A 198 -32.97 -10.50 -1.47
CA LYS A 198 -33.11 -9.17 -2.07
C LYS A 198 -33.97 -8.20 -1.25
N GLY A 199 -34.82 -8.70 -0.35
CA GLY A 199 -35.78 -7.88 0.40
C GLY A 199 -36.98 -7.42 -0.43
N VAL A 200 -37.34 -8.18 -1.48
CA VAL A 200 -38.37 -7.81 -2.46
C VAL A 200 -39.68 -8.55 -2.16
N SER A 201 -40.78 -7.80 -2.01
CA SER A 201 -42.13 -8.38 -1.88
C SER A 201 -42.72 -8.71 -3.24
N MET A 202 -43.73 -9.59 -3.26
CA MET A 202 -44.43 -9.95 -4.50
C MET A 202 -45.06 -8.76 -5.23
N GLN A 203 -45.57 -7.78 -4.48
CA GLN A 203 -46.14 -6.54 -5.03
C GLN A 203 -45.10 -5.69 -5.78
N SER A 204 -43.84 -5.69 -5.34
CA SER A 204 -42.74 -5.02 -6.04
C SER A 204 -42.20 -5.85 -7.20
N TYR A 205 -42.12 -7.17 -7.02
CA TYR A 205 -41.52 -8.11 -7.98
C TYR A 205 -42.25 -8.16 -9.33
N VAL A 206 -43.59 -8.13 -9.37
CA VAL A 206 -44.36 -8.14 -10.64
C VAL A 206 -44.01 -6.97 -11.58
N ASN A 207 -43.46 -5.88 -11.03
CA ASN A 207 -43.05 -4.68 -11.75
C ASN A 207 -41.52 -4.43 -11.69
N LEU A 208 -40.73 -5.42 -11.27
CA LEU A 208 -39.27 -5.30 -11.23
C LEU A 208 -38.70 -5.21 -12.65
N GLN A 209 -37.82 -4.21 -12.86
CA GLN A 209 -37.23 -3.76 -14.14
C GLN A 209 -38.23 -3.27 -15.21
N TYR A 210 -39.24 -4.08 -15.55
CA TYR A 210 -40.28 -3.69 -16.50
C TYR A 210 -41.65 -3.87 -15.85
N THR A 211 -42.45 -2.80 -15.87
CA THR A 211 -43.84 -2.75 -15.39
C THR A 211 -44.72 -3.74 -16.15
N SER A 212 -45.38 -4.64 -15.42
CA SER A 212 -46.57 -5.32 -15.89
C SER A 212 -47.78 -4.36 -15.89
N PRO A 213 -48.91 -4.74 -16.51
CA PRO A 213 -50.18 -4.04 -16.31
C PRO A 213 -50.72 -4.03 -14.86
N LEU A 214 -50.26 -4.94 -13.99
CA LEU A 214 -50.74 -5.05 -12.61
C LEU A 214 -50.19 -3.91 -11.76
N SER A 215 -51.08 -3.20 -11.08
CA SER A 215 -50.75 -2.08 -10.19
C SER A 215 -51.12 -2.37 -8.73
N PRO A 216 -50.56 -3.41 -8.08
CA PRO A 216 -50.99 -3.87 -6.75
C PRO A 216 -50.74 -2.87 -5.60
N SER A 217 -50.07 -1.75 -5.87
CA SER A 217 -49.91 -0.63 -4.94
C SER A 217 -51.03 0.43 -5.02
N SER A 218 -51.87 0.39 -6.06
CA SER A 218 -52.95 1.37 -6.31
C SER A 218 -54.28 0.76 -6.77
N ASN A 219 -54.30 -0.54 -7.11
CA ASN A 219 -55.49 -1.31 -7.47
C ASN A 219 -55.66 -2.49 -6.50
N ALA A 220 -56.83 -2.59 -5.86
CA ALA A 220 -57.14 -3.63 -4.89
C ALA A 220 -57.31 -5.03 -5.53
N ASP A 221 -57.83 -5.09 -6.77
CA ASP A 221 -58.04 -6.37 -7.47
C ASP A 221 -56.69 -6.95 -7.92
N ASP A 222 -55.77 -6.10 -8.42
CA ASP A 222 -54.39 -6.51 -8.71
C ASP A 222 -53.66 -6.96 -7.44
N ALA A 223 -53.86 -6.26 -6.31
CA ALA A 223 -53.29 -6.64 -5.03
C ALA A 223 -53.80 -8.02 -4.55
N ALA A 224 -55.09 -8.30 -4.71
CA ALA A 224 -55.69 -9.59 -4.40
C ALA A 224 -55.19 -10.70 -5.34
N ALA A 225 -55.09 -10.43 -6.65
CA ALA A 225 -54.53 -11.36 -7.64
C ALA A 225 -53.09 -11.75 -7.31
N VAL A 226 -52.25 -10.77 -7.00
CA VAL A 226 -50.84 -10.97 -6.64
C VAL A 226 -50.70 -11.68 -5.29
N ALA A 227 -51.52 -11.35 -4.29
CA ALA A 227 -51.52 -12.05 -3.00
C ALA A 227 -52.01 -13.52 -3.11
N ALA A 228 -52.98 -13.80 -3.98
CA ALA A 228 -53.42 -15.17 -4.27
C ALA A 228 -52.32 -15.99 -4.97
N TRP A 229 -51.52 -15.35 -5.83
CA TRP A 229 -50.36 -15.99 -6.47
C TRP A 229 -49.19 -16.19 -5.50
N GLU A 230 -48.88 -15.19 -4.65
CA GLU A 230 -47.91 -15.33 -3.54
C GLU A 230 -48.29 -16.52 -2.65
N ALA A 231 -49.54 -16.58 -2.19
CA ALA A 231 -50.06 -17.69 -1.39
C ALA A 231 -50.04 -19.05 -2.11
N LEU A 232 -49.94 -19.08 -3.45
CA LEU A 232 -49.84 -20.31 -4.25
C LEU A 232 -48.38 -20.78 -4.46
N ILE A 233 -47.45 -19.89 -4.81
CA ILE A 233 -46.06 -20.26 -5.19
C ILE A 233 -44.97 -19.81 -4.21
N PHE A 234 -45.22 -18.78 -3.40
CA PHE A 234 -44.25 -18.21 -2.45
C PHE A 234 -44.87 -18.07 -1.04
N PRO A 235 -45.29 -19.19 -0.41
CA PRO A 235 -46.05 -19.16 0.84
C PRO A 235 -45.24 -18.76 2.08
N ASP A 236 -43.92 -18.86 2.03
CA ASP A 236 -42.99 -18.62 3.13
C ASP A 236 -42.30 -17.23 3.02
N LEU A 237 -42.38 -16.58 1.86
CA LEU A 237 -41.78 -15.27 1.55
C LEU A 237 -42.12 -14.19 2.58
N ALA A 238 -43.40 -14.03 2.93
CA ALA A 238 -43.85 -13.05 3.92
C ALA A 238 -43.38 -13.35 5.36
N ALA A 239 -42.99 -14.59 5.67
CA ALA A 239 -42.28 -14.92 6.91
C ALA A 239 -40.77 -14.62 6.79
N CYS A 240 -40.16 -15.01 5.68
CA CYS A 240 -38.75 -14.80 5.40
C CYS A 240 -38.37 -13.31 5.35
N LEU A 241 -39.14 -12.45 4.69
CA LEU A 241 -38.92 -11.00 4.63
C LEU A 241 -38.99 -10.34 6.03
N ARG A 242 -39.90 -10.79 6.90
CA ARG A 242 -39.93 -10.35 8.31
C ARG A 242 -38.69 -10.82 9.06
N ARG A 243 -38.20 -12.03 8.82
CA ARG A 243 -36.96 -12.54 9.43
C ARG A 243 -35.73 -11.77 8.97
N ARG A 244 -35.62 -11.45 7.67
CA ARG A 244 -34.60 -10.55 7.11
C ARG A 244 -34.58 -9.21 7.85
N ALA A 245 -35.74 -8.56 7.99
CA ALA A 245 -35.84 -7.27 8.68
C ALA A 245 -35.36 -7.33 10.14
N GLN A 246 -35.68 -8.40 10.86
CA GLN A 246 -35.16 -8.63 12.22
C GLN A 246 -33.62 -8.77 12.25
N LEU A 247 -33.06 -9.59 11.35
CA LEU A 247 -31.61 -9.83 11.30
C LEU A 247 -30.84 -8.56 10.93
N VAL A 248 -31.33 -7.79 9.94
CA VAL A 248 -30.71 -6.52 9.53
C VAL A 248 -30.78 -5.47 10.64
N ALA A 249 -31.84 -5.45 11.45
CA ALA A 249 -31.94 -4.56 12.62
C ALA A 249 -31.09 -5.02 13.82
N ALA A 250 -30.64 -6.27 13.86
CA ALA A 250 -29.94 -6.86 15.00
C ALA A 250 -28.41 -7.03 14.80
N MET A 251 -27.89 -6.82 13.59
CA MET A 251 -26.48 -7.05 13.26
C MET A 251 -25.74 -5.79 12.82
N ALA A 252 -24.40 -5.82 12.94
CA ALA A 252 -23.53 -4.68 12.63
C ALA A 252 -23.46 -4.29 11.14
N SER A 253 -23.96 -5.14 10.22
CA SER A 253 -24.11 -4.83 8.80
C SER A 253 -25.18 -5.68 8.13
N GLU A 254 -25.78 -5.19 7.04
CA GLU A 254 -26.72 -5.97 6.23
C GLU A 254 -26.07 -7.25 5.67
N GLY A 255 -24.79 -7.19 5.28
CA GLY A 255 -24.06 -8.36 4.80
C GLY A 255 -23.99 -9.49 5.84
N ALA A 256 -23.70 -9.17 7.10
CA ALA A 256 -23.70 -10.16 8.18
C ALA A 256 -25.10 -10.78 8.41
N ALA A 257 -26.15 -9.95 8.37
CA ALA A 257 -27.53 -10.39 8.47
C ALA A 257 -27.95 -11.33 7.32
N LEU A 258 -27.48 -11.07 6.09
CA LEU A 258 -27.76 -11.91 4.93
C LEU A 258 -27.01 -13.25 4.97
N VAL A 259 -25.76 -13.27 5.43
CA VAL A 259 -25.00 -14.51 5.68
C VAL A 259 -25.74 -15.37 6.72
N ALA A 260 -26.20 -14.79 7.83
CA ALA A 260 -26.99 -15.48 8.84
C ALA A 260 -28.32 -16.02 8.27
N LEU A 261 -29.03 -15.23 7.46
CA LEU A 261 -30.28 -15.63 6.82
C LEU A 261 -30.09 -16.80 5.83
N VAL A 262 -28.99 -16.83 5.07
CA VAL A 262 -28.66 -17.97 4.19
C VAL A 262 -28.42 -19.25 5.00
N HIS A 263 -27.79 -19.17 6.17
CA HIS A 263 -27.66 -20.33 7.07
C HIS A 263 -28.99 -20.78 7.67
N GLU A 264 -29.87 -19.86 8.07
CA GLU A 264 -31.23 -20.20 8.53
C GLU A 264 -32.06 -20.87 7.42
N LEU A 265 -32.02 -20.35 6.18
CA LEU A 265 -32.71 -20.95 5.03
C LEU A 265 -32.15 -22.32 4.64
N SER A 266 -30.82 -22.47 4.69
CA SER A 266 -30.14 -23.75 4.47
C SER A 266 -30.61 -24.82 5.47
N ALA A 267 -30.59 -24.51 6.76
CA ALA A 267 -30.99 -25.43 7.81
C ALA A 267 -32.48 -25.78 7.77
N ASN A 268 -33.36 -24.78 7.57
CA ASN A 268 -34.81 -24.97 7.64
C ASN A 268 -35.41 -25.68 6.42
N TYR A 269 -34.79 -25.54 5.24
CA TYR A 269 -35.35 -26.06 3.96
C TYR A 269 -34.43 -27.05 3.24
N SER A 270 -33.39 -27.55 3.93
CA SER A 270 -32.39 -28.50 3.40
C SER A 270 -31.69 -27.99 2.12
N LEU A 271 -31.39 -26.70 2.08
CA LEU A 271 -30.77 -26.04 0.92
C LEU A 271 -29.24 -25.92 1.09
N SER A 272 -28.51 -26.00 -0.03
CA SER A 272 -27.05 -25.82 -0.03
C SER A 272 -26.65 -24.36 0.07
N VAL A 273 -25.66 -24.05 0.93
CA VAL A 273 -24.99 -22.74 0.99
C VAL A 273 -23.86 -22.57 -0.04
N VAL A 274 -23.67 -23.55 -0.92
CA VAL A 274 -22.65 -23.50 -1.98
C VAL A 274 -23.19 -22.73 -3.18
N ASN A 275 -22.51 -21.63 -3.51
CA ASN A 275 -22.75 -20.80 -4.69
C ASN A 275 -21.39 -20.38 -5.28
N VAL A 276 -21.39 -19.65 -6.38
CA VAL A 276 -20.23 -18.87 -6.84
C VAL A 276 -20.07 -17.61 -5.97
N ALA A 277 -18.83 -17.11 -5.86
CA ALA A 277 -18.56 -15.88 -5.10
C ALA A 277 -19.10 -14.61 -5.78
N GLY A 278 -19.29 -14.66 -7.10
CA GLY A 278 -19.78 -13.54 -7.91
C GLY A 278 -18.75 -12.44 -8.11
N ALA A 279 -18.93 -11.65 -9.17
CA ALA A 279 -17.96 -10.63 -9.54
C ALA A 279 -17.79 -9.52 -8.50
N GLY A 280 -18.81 -9.26 -7.66
CA GLY A 280 -18.72 -8.26 -6.59
C GLY A 280 -17.58 -8.49 -5.59
N LEU A 281 -17.25 -9.76 -5.29
CA LEU A 281 -16.16 -10.11 -4.37
C LEU A 281 -14.78 -10.13 -5.04
N LEU A 282 -14.72 -10.21 -6.38
CA LEU A 282 -13.46 -10.10 -7.15
C LEU A 282 -12.83 -8.70 -7.01
N TYR A 283 -13.66 -7.66 -6.94
CA TYR A 283 -13.22 -6.25 -6.83
C TYR A 283 -13.03 -5.77 -5.38
N ALA A 284 -13.05 -6.68 -4.40
CA ALA A 284 -12.84 -6.34 -3.00
C ALA A 284 -11.38 -5.87 -2.74
N PRO A 285 -11.16 -4.75 -2.02
CA PRO A 285 -9.82 -4.23 -1.78
C PRO A 285 -9.07 -5.05 -0.71
N VAL A 286 -8.02 -5.75 -1.11
CA VAL A 286 -7.15 -6.54 -0.22
C VAL A 286 -6.05 -5.65 0.34
N THR A 287 -5.96 -5.56 1.67
CA THR A 287 -4.99 -4.70 2.37
C THR A 287 -4.00 -5.52 3.21
N PHE A 288 -2.72 -5.42 2.87
CA PHE A 288 -1.59 -5.87 3.68
C PHE A 288 -1.12 -4.75 4.61
N THR A 289 -0.70 -5.10 5.82
CA THR A 289 -0.10 -4.16 6.78
C THR A 289 1.17 -4.73 7.40
N ALA A 290 2.20 -3.89 7.55
CA ALA A 290 3.55 -4.30 7.94
C ALA A 290 4.34 -3.18 8.63
N GLY A 291 5.56 -3.48 9.06
CA GLY A 291 6.45 -2.51 9.71
C GLY A 291 6.19 -2.32 11.21
N PHE A 292 6.62 -1.18 11.72
CA PHE A 292 6.50 -0.80 13.13
C PHE A 292 5.08 -0.34 13.48
N LEU A 293 4.78 -0.15 14.76
CA LEU A 293 3.53 0.45 15.19
C LEU A 293 3.63 1.98 15.18
N ASP A 294 2.69 2.61 14.48
CA ASP A 294 2.51 4.06 14.47
C ASP A 294 1.79 4.54 15.76
N ILE A 295 1.66 5.86 15.94
CA ILE A 295 1.00 6.50 17.10
C ILE A 295 -0.46 6.02 17.28
N SER A 296 -1.09 5.59 16.19
CA SER A 296 -2.44 4.99 16.16
C SER A 296 -2.52 3.56 16.74
N GLY A 297 -1.40 2.92 17.07
CA GLY A 297 -1.34 1.51 17.44
C GLY A 297 -1.48 0.53 16.27
N ALA A 298 -1.62 1.03 15.03
CA ALA A 298 -1.65 0.22 13.81
C ALA A 298 -0.24 0.05 13.21
N ARG A 299 -0.07 -1.00 12.38
CA ARG A 299 1.14 -1.21 11.57
C ARG A 299 1.27 -0.09 10.53
N ALA A 300 2.42 0.57 10.50
CA ALA A 300 2.62 1.82 9.76
C ALA A 300 2.66 1.65 8.23
N GLY A 301 3.26 0.57 7.74
CA GLY A 301 3.28 0.26 6.31
C GLY A 301 1.93 -0.34 5.89
N LYS A 302 1.26 0.27 4.91
CA LYS A 302 0.00 -0.23 4.32
C LYS A 302 0.15 -0.39 2.82
N LEU A 303 -0.26 -1.53 2.28
CA LEU A 303 -0.33 -1.77 0.84
C LEU A 303 -1.69 -2.37 0.51
N THR A 304 -2.44 -1.71 -0.36
CA THR A 304 -3.78 -2.15 -0.79
C THR A 304 -3.75 -2.45 -2.28
N TYR A 305 -4.08 -3.70 -2.64
CA TYR A 305 -4.44 -4.08 -4.00
C TYR A 305 -5.95 -3.94 -4.17
N GLN A 306 -6.39 -3.36 -5.28
CA GLN A 306 -7.78 -3.37 -5.70
C GLN A 306 -7.85 -3.63 -7.20
N LEU A 307 -8.57 -4.67 -7.60
CA LEU A 307 -8.99 -4.83 -8.99
C LEU A 307 -10.04 -3.77 -9.32
N MET A 308 -9.96 -3.19 -10.50
CA MET A 308 -10.89 -2.19 -11.02
C MET A 308 -11.18 -2.49 -12.49
N GLY A 309 -12.36 -2.13 -12.99
CA GLY A 309 -12.70 -2.40 -14.39
C GLY A 309 -14.20 -2.45 -14.63
N ARG A 310 -14.58 -2.92 -15.81
CA ARG A 310 -15.96 -3.36 -16.07
C ARG A 310 -16.17 -4.72 -15.43
N ASP A 311 -17.30 -4.92 -14.75
CA ASP A 311 -17.73 -6.26 -14.32
C ASP A 311 -17.95 -7.14 -15.58
N PRO A 312 -17.20 -8.24 -15.78
CA PRO A 312 -17.36 -9.12 -16.93
C PRO A 312 -18.74 -9.77 -16.99
N ALA A 313 -19.42 -9.94 -15.85
CA ALA A 313 -20.76 -10.47 -15.80
C ALA A 313 -21.83 -9.47 -16.30
N ALA A 314 -21.55 -8.16 -16.23
CA ALA A 314 -22.51 -7.14 -16.66
C ALA A 314 -22.97 -7.27 -18.12
N VAL A 315 -22.23 -8.02 -18.95
CA VAL A 315 -22.60 -8.31 -20.34
C VAL A 315 -23.91 -9.12 -20.43
N TYR A 316 -24.03 -10.20 -19.65
CA TYR A 316 -25.23 -11.05 -19.67
C TYR A 316 -26.37 -10.51 -18.79
N LEU A 317 -26.06 -9.61 -17.85
CA LEU A 317 -27.01 -9.00 -16.91
C LEU A 317 -27.75 -7.76 -17.45
N VAL A 318 -27.34 -7.21 -18.61
CA VAL A 318 -27.90 -5.98 -19.22
C VAL A 318 -29.06 -6.24 -20.19
N GLY A 319 -29.45 -7.51 -20.39
CA GLY A 319 -30.56 -7.92 -21.26
C GLY A 319 -31.74 -8.52 -20.50
N SER A 320 -32.42 -9.49 -21.14
CA SER A 320 -33.23 -10.48 -20.42
C SER A 320 -32.39 -11.66 -19.91
N GLY A 321 -31.16 -11.82 -20.40
CA GLY A 321 -30.10 -12.66 -19.81
C GLY A 321 -30.35 -14.17 -19.75
N HIS A 322 -29.29 -14.89 -19.34
CA HIS A 322 -29.40 -16.27 -18.88
C HIS A 322 -30.52 -16.37 -17.83
N LEU A 323 -31.36 -17.40 -17.93
CA LEU A 323 -32.53 -17.51 -17.06
C LEU A 323 -32.11 -17.90 -15.66
N ASP A 324 -32.25 -16.94 -14.74
CA ASP A 324 -32.01 -17.15 -13.32
C ASP A 324 -33.26 -17.66 -12.58
N SER A 325 -33.09 -17.98 -11.30
CA SER A 325 -34.14 -18.53 -10.44
C SER A 325 -35.40 -17.67 -10.38
N ILE A 326 -35.30 -16.34 -10.41
CA ILE A 326 -36.47 -15.44 -10.34
C ILE A 326 -37.06 -15.08 -11.71
N PHE A 327 -36.31 -15.18 -12.81
CA PHE A 327 -36.82 -14.82 -14.15
C PHE A 327 -38.05 -15.64 -14.56
N VAL A 328 -38.03 -16.94 -14.24
CA VAL A 328 -38.98 -17.92 -14.79
C VAL A 328 -40.40 -17.76 -14.19
N SER A 329 -40.53 -17.41 -12.91
CA SER A 329 -41.84 -17.02 -12.36
C SER A 329 -42.31 -15.67 -12.90
N ARG A 330 -41.42 -14.72 -13.19
CA ARG A 330 -41.79 -13.39 -13.71
C ARG A 330 -42.44 -13.48 -15.09
N GLU A 331 -42.02 -14.43 -15.93
CA GLU A 331 -42.68 -14.73 -17.21
C GLU A 331 -44.14 -15.20 -17.02
N THR A 332 -44.44 -15.90 -15.92
CA THR A 332 -45.81 -16.30 -15.55
C THR A 332 -46.65 -15.10 -15.11
N ALA A 333 -46.08 -14.14 -14.37
CA ALA A 333 -46.72 -12.85 -14.08
C ALA A 333 -47.10 -12.11 -15.38
N TRP A 334 -46.16 -12.04 -16.30
CA TRP A 334 -46.33 -11.36 -17.59
C TRP A 334 -47.35 -12.03 -18.49
N PHE A 335 -47.36 -13.36 -18.57
CA PHE A 335 -48.40 -14.11 -19.29
C PHE A 335 -49.79 -13.81 -18.72
N CYS A 336 -49.97 -13.93 -17.39
CA CYS A 336 -51.26 -13.71 -16.74
C CYS A 336 -51.76 -12.26 -16.79
N ALA A 337 -50.87 -11.27 -16.75
CA ALA A 337 -51.25 -9.86 -16.79
C ALA A 337 -51.48 -9.32 -18.23
N ILE A 338 -50.72 -9.82 -19.21
CA ILE A 338 -50.71 -9.26 -20.58
C ILE A 338 -51.56 -10.11 -21.53
N GLN A 339 -51.38 -11.43 -21.53
CA GLN A 339 -51.84 -12.32 -22.60
C GLN A 339 -53.06 -13.17 -22.21
N TYR A 340 -53.22 -13.51 -20.93
CA TYR A 340 -54.33 -14.36 -20.52
C TYR A 340 -55.69 -13.71 -20.73
N VAL A 341 -56.57 -14.47 -21.37
CA VAL A 341 -58.00 -14.21 -21.53
C VAL A 341 -58.71 -15.48 -21.13
N ASP A 342 -59.67 -15.41 -20.22
CA ASP A 342 -60.41 -16.60 -19.79
C ASP A 342 -61.23 -17.16 -20.97
N PRO A 343 -61.04 -18.44 -21.36
CA PRO A 343 -61.80 -19.06 -22.44
C PRO A 343 -63.32 -19.10 -22.19
N ILE A 344 -63.78 -18.96 -20.95
CA ILE A 344 -65.21 -18.92 -20.60
C ILE A 344 -65.76 -17.50 -20.77
N THR A 345 -65.26 -16.53 -20.00
CA THR A 345 -65.81 -15.15 -19.98
C THR A 345 -65.30 -14.24 -21.10
N ARG A 346 -64.21 -14.62 -21.79
CA ARG A 346 -63.50 -13.82 -22.81
C ARG A 346 -62.97 -12.47 -22.32
N GLN A 347 -62.78 -12.32 -21.01
CA GLN A 347 -62.17 -11.13 -20.39
C GLN A 347 -60.77 -11.46 -19.84
N LYS A 348 -59.98 -10.42 -19.54
CA LYS A 348 -58.71 -10.59 -18.83
C LYS A 348 -58.99 -10.83 -17.35
N ASP A 349 -58.45 -11.91 -16.81
CA ASP A 349 -58.56 -12.26 -15.39
C ASP A 349 -57.22 -12.86 -14.92
N ALA A 350 -56.39 -12.00 -14.31
CA ALA A 350 -55.08 -12.41 -13.79
C ALA A 350 -55.22 -13.36 -12.61
N THR A 351 -56.22 -13.18 -11.75
CA THR A 351 -56.50 -14.03 -10.57
C THR A 351 -56.80 -15.46 -11.00
N GLN A 352 -57.70 -15.64 -11.97
CA GLN A 352 -58.06 -16.94 -12.51
C GLN A 352 -56.91 -17.56 -13.32
N CYS A 353 -56.08 -16.76 -14.00
CA CYS A 353 -54.84 -17.24 -14.61
C CYS A 353 -53.88 -17.82 -13.55
N PHE A 354 -53.56 -17.06 -12.50
CA PHE A 354 -52.67 -17.51 -11.43
C PHE A 354 -53.22 -18.77 -10.75
N ALA A 355 -54.52 -18.86 -10.50
CA ALA A 355 -55.16 -20.04 -9.93
C ALA A 355 -55.10 -21.29 -10.82
N ARG A 356 -55.14 -21.13 -12.16
CA ARG A 356 -55.10 -22.24 -13.13
C ARG A 356 -53.67 -22.69 -13.49
N VAL A 357 -52.74 -21.76 -13.69
CA VAL A 357 -51.41 -22.05 -14.28
C VAL A 357 -50.23 -21.50 -13.49
N GLY A 358 -50.47 -20.69 -12.45
CA GLY A 358 -49.44 -19.92 -11.74
C GLY A 358 -48.33 -20.75 -11.09
N ALA A 359 -48.58 -22.03 -10.79
CA ALA A 359 -47.64 -22.97 -10.17
C ALA A 359 -46.94 -23.94 -11.15
N THR A 360 -47.37 -24.00 -12.42
CA THR A 360 -46.86 -24.98 -13.40
C THR A 360 -46.27 -24.35 -14.64
N LEU A 361 -46.79 -23.20 -15.08
CA LEU A 361 -46.24 -22.44 -16.20
C LEU A 361 -44.74 -22.09 -16.05
N PRO A 362 -44.17 -21.85 -14.85
CA PRO A 362 -42.72 -21.69 -14.70
C PRO A 362 -41.91 -22.88 -15.26
N ALA A 363 -42.30 -24.12 -14.97
CA ALA A 363 -41.60 -25.32 -15.46
C ALA A 363 -41.65 -25.46 -17.00
N PHE A 364 -42.77 -25.03 -17.62
CA PHE A 364 -42.89 -24.99 -19.07
C PHE A 364 -42.06 -23.85 -19.69
N PHE A 365 -42.05 -22.65 -19.09
CA PHE A 365 -41.21 -21.54 -19.56
C PHE A 365 -39.72 -21.87 -19.49
N ALA A 366 -39.22 -22.45 -18.39
CA ALA A 366 -37.83 -22.89 -18.30
C ALA A 366 -37.46 -23.83 -19.47
N ALA A 367 -38.30 -24.83 -19.74
CA ALA A 367 -38.05 -25.79 -20.81
C ALA A 367 -38.20 -25.22 -22.24
N LYS A 368 -39.09 -24.25 -22.47
CA LYS A 368 -39.18 -23.50 -23.74
C LYS A 368 -37.80 -22.98 -24.16
N TYR A 369 -37.10 -22.35 -23.23
CA TYR A 369 -35.81 -21.71 -23.49
C TYR A 369 -34.61 -22.69 -23.50
N ILE A 370 -34.85 -24.01 -23.40
CA ILE A 370 -33.90 -25.07 -23.80
C ILE A 370 -33.96 -25.30 -25.32
N ALA A 371 -35.10 -25.05 -25.97
CA ALA A 371 -35.36 -25.40 -27.38
C ALA A 371 -35.75 -24.21 -28.28
N THR A 372 -35.90 -23.00 -27.73
CA THR A 372 -36.26 -21.78 -28.47
C THR A 372 -35.35 -20.61 -28.10
N TYR A 373 -34.28 -20.41 -28.87
CA TYR A 373 -33.35 -19.29 -28.71
C TYR A 373 -34.08 -17.95 -28.87
N SER A 374 -34.29 -17.27 -27.74
CA SER A 374 -35.11 -16.05 -27.65
C SER A 374 -34.22 -14.83 -27.37
N GLY A 375 -33.18 -14.67 -28.20
CA GLY A 375 -32.13 -13.67 -28.00
C GLY A 375 -31.36 -13.95 -26.71
N THR A 376 -31.36 -13.00 -25.77
CA THR A 376 -30.62 -13.16 -24.51
C THR A 376 -31.22 -14.21 -23.56
N ARG A 377 -32.47 -14.65 -23.76
CA ARG A 377 -33.15 -15.65 -22.91
C ARG A 377 -32.82 -17.07 -23.36
N TYR A 378 -32.10 -17.81 -22.52
CA TYR A 378 -31.76 -19.23 -22.75
C TYR A 378 -31.48 -19.97 -21.43
N ILE A 379 -31.58 -21.30 -21.50
CA ILE A 379 -30.82 -22.23 -20.66
C ILE A 379 -29.73 -22.83 -21.55
N ASP A 380 -28.53 -23.06 -21.00
CA ASP A 380 -27.47 -23.75 -21.76
C ASP A 380 -27.85 -25.23 -21.97
N ASN A 381 -27.74 -25.72 -23.20
CA ASN A 381 -28.20 -27.07 -23.52
C ASN A 381 -27.38 -28.17 -22.82
N ALA A 382 -26.12 -27.87 -22.47
CA ALA A 382 -25.28 -28.74 -21.66
C ALA A 382 -25.78 -28.91 -20.20
N ASP A 383 -26.50 -27.93 -19.64
CA ASP A 383 -26.92 -27.95 -18.23
C ASP A 383 -28.07 -28.92 -17.93
N VAL A 384 -28.67 -29.52 -18.96
CA VAL A 384 -29.90 -30.31 -18.89
C VAL A 384 -29.80 -31.57 -19.75
N VAL A 385 -30.60 -32.57 -19.43
CA VAL A 385 -30.79 -33.78 -20.26
C VAL A 385 -32.27 -34.15 -20.34
N PRO A 386 -32.76 -34.74 -21.46
CA PRO A 386 -34.05 -35.39 -21.50
C PRO A 386 -34.09 -36.55 -20.48
N SER A 387 -35.19 -36.65 -19.73
CA SER A 387 -35.33 -37.62 -18.63
C SER A 387 -36.46 -38.62 -18.84
N ALA A 388 -37.65 -38.13 -19.19
CA ALA A 388 -38.85 -38.96 -19.36
C ALA A 388 -39.83 -38.30 -20.33
N MET A 389 -40.84 -39.03 -20.78
CA MET A 389 -41.93 -38.51 -21.60
C MET A 389 -43.28 -38.90 -20.97
N VAL A 390 -44.17 -37.93 -20.79
CA VAL A 390 -45.48 -38.10 -20.13
C VAL A 390 -46.57 -37.64 -21.08
N GLY A 391 -47.18 -38.59 -21.79
CA GLY A 391 -48.00 -38.29 -22.97
C GLY A 391 -47.13 -37.63 -24.04
N ASN A 392 -47.56 -36.46 -24.51
CA ASN A 392 -46.83 -35.64 -25.48
C ASN A 392 -45.83 -34.65 -24.84
N VAL A 393 -45.64 -34.65 -23.51
CA VAL A 393 -44.73 -33.71 -22.81
C VAL A 393 -43.40 -34.38 -22.47
N THR A 394 -42.31 -33.85 -23.00
CA THR A 394 -40.93 -34.26 -22.65
C THR A 394 -40.49 -33.57 -21.35
N LEU A 395 -40.05 -34.35 -20.37
CA LEU A 395 -39.47 -33.86 -19.13
C LEU A 395 -37.95 -33.83 -19.23
N TYR A 396 -37.36 -32.71 -18.82
CA TYR A 396 -35.91 -32.53 -18.69
C TYR A 396 -35.49 -32.57 -17.22
N THR A 397 -34.23 -32.91 -16.95
CA THR A 397 -33.60 -32.80 -15.64
C THR A 397 -32.27 -32.06 -15.73
N TRP A 398 -31.91 -31.32 -14.68
CA TRP A 398 -30.62 -30.65 -14.56
C TRP A 398 -29.47 -31.66 -14.42
N ARG A 399 -28.33 -31.38 -15.05
CA ARG A 399 -27.06 -32.06 -14.72
C ARG A 399 -26.55 -31.60 -13.35
N SER A 400 -25.83 -32.49 -12.65
CA SER A 400 -25.07 -32.14 -11.46
C SER A 400 -23.81 -31.34 -11.83
N VAL A 401 -23.55 -30.24 -11.13
CA VAL A 401 -22.38 -29.38 -11.38
C VAL A 401 -21.18 -29.90 -10.60
N PRO A 402 -20.02 -30.20 -11.21
CA PRO A 402 -18.83 -30.64 -10.48
C PRO A 402 -18.28 -29.53 -9.56
N THR A 403 -18.11 -29.83 -8.27
CA THR A 403 -17.98 -28.79 -7.21
C THR A 403 -16.54 -28.47 -6.78
N ARG A 404 -15.51 -28.67 -7.61
CA ARG A 404 -14.11 -28.54 -7.19
C ARG A 404 -13.26 -27.66 -8.12
N VAL A 405 -12.64 -26.63 -7.53
CA VAL A 405 -11.52 -25.88 -8.12
C VAL A 405 -10.42 -26.87 -8.49
N ASP A 406 -9.93 -26.80 -9.73
CA ASP A 406 -8.83 -27.64 -10.18
C ASP A 406 -7.51 -26.88 -10.08
N ASP A 407 -6.49 -27.52 -9.50
CA ASP A 407 -5.14 -26.99 -9.31
C ASP A 407 -4.13 -27.59 -10.31
N ARG A 408 -4.64 -28.17 -11.42
CA ARG A 408 -3.83 -28.56 -12.60
C ARG A 408 -2.86 -27.46 -13.02
N ARG A 409 -1.68 -27.89 -13.44
CA ARG A 409 -0.62 -27.03 -13.93
C ARG A 409 -1.09 -26.22 -15.14
N VAL A 410 -0.78 -24.93 -15.14
CA VAL A 410 -1.00 -24.00 -16.24
C VAL A 410 -0.21 -24.46 -17.49
N PRO A 411 -0.81 -24.42 -18.71
CA PRO A 411 -0.18 -24.90 -19.93
C PRO A 411 1.07 -24.11 -20.33
N THR A 412 2.00 -24.78 -21.01
CA THR A 412 3.20 -24.14 -21.58
C THR A 412 2.88 -23.37 -22.87
N GLN A 413 3.68 -22.34 -23.16
CA GLN A 413 3.76 -21.82 -24.53
C GLN A 413 4.41 -22.87 -25.43
N GLY A 414 3.98 -22.88 -26.69
CA GLY A 414 4.44 -23.80 -27.72
C GLY A 414 4.29 -23.14 -29.09
N THR A 415 3.94 -23.92 -30.11
CA THR A 415 3.67 -23.39 -31.45
C THR A 415 2.33 -23.90 -31.95
N TRP A 416 1.44 -22.98 -32.36
CA TRP A 416 0.11 -23.28 -32.89
C TRP A 416 0.14 -24.34 -34.00
N THR A 417 1.10 -24.21 -34.93
CA THR A 417 1.33 -25.16 -36.02
C THR A 417 1.54 -26.59 -35.53
N LEU A 418 2.34 -26.80 -34.48
CA LEU A 418 2.62 -28.14 -33.99
C LEU A 418 1.43 -28.72 -33.21
N LEU A 419 0.67 -27.90 -32.48
CA LEU A 419 -0.50 -28.37 -31.73
C LEU A 419 -1.57 -29.01 -32.64
N TRP A 420 -1.94 -28.35 -33.75
CA TRP A 420 -2.96 -28.91 -34.64
C TRP A 420 -2.41 -30.02 -35.54
N GLN A 421 -1.12 -29.98 -35.93
CA GLN A 421 -0.47 -31.08 -36.64
C GLN A 421 -0.35 -32.34 -35.75
N ASP A 422 -0.07 -32.18 -34.46
CA ASP A 422 -0.05 -33.27 -33.49
C ASP A 422 -1.45 -33.85 -33.28
N LEU A 423 -2.49 -33.00 -33.20
CA LEU A 423 -3.88 -33.46 -33.14
C LEU A 423 -4.24 -34.34 -34.35
N ILE A 424 -3.93 -33.90 -35.58
CA ILE A 424 -4.11 -34.72 -36.80
C ILE A 424 -3.34 -36.05 -36.69
N SER A 425 -2.06 -36.01 -36.29
CA SER A 425 -1.21 -37.21 -36.17
C SER A 425 -1.82 -38.24 -35.20
N SER A 426 -2.38 -37.78 -34.06
CA SER A 426 -3.04 -38.62 -33.07
C SER A 426 -4.38 -39.20 -33.53
N VAL A 427 -5.14 -38.47 -34.35
CA VAL A 427 -6.43 -38.93 -34.92
C VAL A 427 -6.22 -39.96 -36.02
N HIS A 428 -5.17 -39.85 -36.82
CA HIS A 428 -4.88 -40.76 -37.92
C HIS A 428 -3.89 -41.89 -37.58
N GLY A 429 -3.20 -41.81 -36.44
CA GLY A 429 -2.15 -42.77 -36.07
C GLY A 429 -0.92 -42.71 -37.00
N SER A 430 -0.73 -41.59 -37.70
CA SER A 430 0.30 -41.38 -38.72
C SER A 430 1.39 -40.42 -38.22
N PRO A 431 2.59 -40.41 -38.85
CA PRO A 431 3.55 -39.33 -38.63
C PRO A 431 2.95 -37.94 -38.90
N ARG A 432 3.53 -36.92 -38.27
CA ARG A 432 3.15 -35.51 -38.43
C ARG A 432 3.42 -35.04 -39.87
N ASP A 433 2.39 -34.64 -40.61
CA ASP A 433 2.54 -33.98 -41.91
C ASP A 433 2.97 -32.53 -41.70
N THR A 434 4.26 -32.25 -41.92
CA THR A 434 4.84 -30.90 -41.80
C THR A 434 4.57 -30.01 -43.01
N ALA A 435 4.06 -30.56 -44.12
CA ALA A 435 3.68 -29.82 -45.33
C ALA A 435 2.18 -29.45 -45.34
N ALA A 436 1.39 -29.99 -44.41
CA ALA A 436 -0.01 -29.65 -44.26
C ALA A 436 -0.24 -28.15 -43.96
N ALA A 437 -1.37 -27.61 -44.44
CA ALA A 437 -1.81 -26.24 -44.19
C ALA A 437 -3.21 -26.22 -43.55
N LEU A 438 -3.34 -25.53 -42.42
CA LEU A 438 -4.61 -25.38 -41.69
C LEU A 438 -5.58 -24.47 -42.47
N GLU A 439 -6.80 -24.98 -42.74
CA GLU A 439 -7.90 -24.18 -43.27
C GLU A 439 -8.83 -23.71 -42.15
N GLU A 440 -9.28 -24.61 -41.26
CA GLU A 440 -10.14 -24.28 -40.12
C GLU A 440 -9.82 -25.15 -38.90
N PHE A 441 -9.77 -24.57 -37.71
CA PHE A 441 -9.75 -25.29 -36.44
C PHE A 441 -11.08 -25.09 -35.68
N CYS A 442 -12.02 -26.03 -35.79
CA CYS A 442 -13.35 -25.91 -35.17
C CYS A 442 -13.44 -26.68 -33.85
N LEU A 443 -13.74 -25.97 -32.76
CA LEU A 443 -14.07 -26.53 -31.44
C LEU A 443 -15.58 -26.78 -31.37
N VAL A 444 -16.02 -28.04 -31.27
CA VAL A 444 -17.42 -28.45 -31.47
C VAL A 444 -18.06 -28.97 -30.18
N GLY A 445 -18.91 -28.14 -29.59
CA GLY A 445 -19.84 -28.51 -28.53
C GLY A 445 -21.14 -29.11 -29.09
N ASP A 446 -21.84 -29.90 -28.27
CA ASP A 446 -23.24 -30.30 -28.46
C ASP A 446 -23.64 -30.87 -29.84
N GLY A 447 -22.68 -31.47 -30.57
CA GLY A 447 -22.89 -31.99 -31.92
C GLY A 447 -23.01 -30.92 -33.03
N CYS A 448 -22.66 -29.66 -32.74
CA CYS A 448 -22.80 -28.50 -33.63
C CYS A 448 -21.77 -28.44 -34.79
N PHE A 449 -21.43 -29.57 -35.40
CA PHE A 449 -20.50 -29.69 -36.54
C PHE A 449 -20.92 -28.86 -37.76
N HIS A 450 -22.24 -28.73 -38.00
CA HIS A 450 -22.78 -28.00 -39.14
C HIS A 450 -22.61 -26.47 -39.02
N ALA A 451 -22.24 -25.97 -37.84
CA ALA A 451 -22.00 -24.56 -37.57
C ALA A 451 -20.51 -24.16 -37.71
N CYS A 452 -19.62 -25.10 -38.04
CA CYS A 452 -18.23 -24.80 -38.38
C CYS A 452 -18.13 -24.01 -39.69
N LEU A 453 -17.27 -22.99 -39.71
CA LEU A 453 -17.11 -22.06 -40.83
C LEU A 453 -16.16 -22.66 -41.87
N ASN A 454 -16.74 -23.49 -42.75
CA ASN A 454 -16.05 -24.24 -43.79
C ASN A 454 -15.55 -23.38 -44.98
N GLU A 455 -15.08 -22.16 -44.71
CA GLU A 455 -14.66 -21.16 -45.70
C GLU A 455 -13.13 -20.98 -45.77
N THR A 456 -12.65 -20.45 -46.88
CA THR A 456 -11.39 -20.88 -47.52
C THR A 456 -10.13 -20.03 -47.24
N ALA A 457 -10.19 -19.03 -46.35
CA ALA A 457 -9.28 -17.87 -46.45
C ALA A 457 -8.55 -17.42 -45.16
N SER A 458 -8.70 -18.11 -44.02
CA SER A 458 -8.03 -17.73 -42.77
C SER A 458 -7.86 -18.94 -41.85
N SER A 459 -6.64 -19.24 -41.42
CA SER A 459 -6.26 -20.37 -40.56
C SER A 459 -6.67 -20.18 -39.09
N GLY A 460 -7.90 -19.71 -38.89
CA GLY A 460 -8.48 -19.32 -37.62
C GLY A 460 -9.14 -20.46 -36.85
N MET A 461 -9.67 -20.11 -35.68
CA MET A 461 -10.41 -21.01 -34.82
C MET A 461 -11.89 -20.62 -34.76
N THR A 462 -12.77 -21.60 -34.92
CA THR A 462 -14.23 -21.46 -34.76
C THR A 462 -14.66 -22.14 -33.48
N LEU A 463 -15.61 -21.56 -32.74
CA LEU A 463 -16.29 -22.23 -31.63
C LEU A 463 -17.75 -22.45 -31.99
N THR A 464 -18.24 -23.68 -31.80
CA THR A 464 -19.67 -23.98 -31.94
C THR A 464 -20.21 -24.66 -30.68
N TYR A 465 -21.43 -24.30 -30.28
CA TYR A 465 -22.11 -24.85 -29.10
C TYR A 465 -23.61 -24.59 -29.21
N MET A 466 -24.44 -25.36 -28.49
CA MET A 466 -25.89 -25.24 -28.54
C MET A 466 -26.42 -24.36 -27.41
N ARG A 467 -27.24 -23.37 -27.78
CA ARG A 467 -27.88 -22.43 -26.86
C ARG A 467 -29.33 -22.24 -27.23
N GLY A 468 -30.25 -22.57 -26.32
CA GLY A 468 -31.69 -22.55 -26.61
C GLY A 468 -32.07 -23.40 -27.83
N GLY A 469 -31.40 -24.53 -28.04
CA GLY A 469 -31.67 -25.47 -29.14
C GLY A 469 -31.10 -25.07 -30.50
N VAL A 470 -30.42 -23.92 -30.59
CA VAL A 470 -29.76 -23.44 -31.81
C VAL A 470 -28.24 -23.60 -31.66
N CYS A 471 -27.60 -24.17 -32.67
CA CYS A 471 -26.14 -24.19 -32.75
C CYS A 471 -25.61 -22.79 -33.09
N ILE A 472 -24.99 -22.15 -32.11
CA ILE A 472 -24.29 -20.88 -32.26
C ILE A 472 -22.91 -21.16 -32.88
N SER A 473 -22.47 -20.28 -33.78
CA SER A 473 -21.09 -20.23 -34.27
C SER A 473 -20.47 -18.91 -33.86
N ALA A 474 -19.28 -18.95 -33.28
CA ALA A 474 -18.52 -17.79 -32.86
C ALA A 474 -17.08 -17.89 -33.40
N PRO A 475 -16.67 -17.00 -34.34
CA PRO A 475 -15.27 -16.94 -34.74
C PRO A 475 -14.43 -16.47 -33.55
N ASN A 476 -13.23 -17.03 -33.39
CA ASN A 476 -12.31 -16.66 -32.33
C ASN A 476 -11.71 -15.26 -32.57
N THR A 477 -12.36 -14.24 -32.01
CA THR A 477 -11.93 -12.84 -31.99
C THR A 477 -11.08 -12.50 -30.75
N ILE A 478 -10.37 -13.49 -30.18
CA ILE A 478 -9.62 -13.35 -28.92
C ILE A 478 -8.13 -13.69 -29.10
N LEU A 479 -7.78 -14.75 -29.85
CA LEU A 479 -6.38 -15.12 -30.12
C LEU A 479 -5.87 -14.46 -31.41
N TYR A 480 -5.58 -13.15 -31.36
CA TYR A 480 -5.07 -12.41 -32.53
C TYR A 480 -3.57 -12.59 -32.80
N ASP A 481 -2.76 -12.91 -31.79
CA ASP A 481 -1.32 -13.16 -31.93
C ASP A 481 -1.02 -14.64 -31.68
N ALA A 482 -0.50 -15.31 -32.71
CA ALA A 482 -0.10 -16.72 -32.64
C ALA A 482 1.03 -16.99 -31.61
N ASN A 483 1.79 -15.96 -31.23
CA ASN A 483 2.85 -16.04 -30.21
C ASN A 483 2.30 -15.93 -28.78
N ALA A 484 1.05 -15.47 -28.61
CA ALA A 484 0.39 -15.33 -27.32
C ALA A 484 -0.44 -16.58 -26.91
N ILE A 485 -0.52 -17.60 -27.78
CA ILE A 485 -1.36 -18.80 -27.56
C ILE A 485 -0.60 -19.87 -26.77
N PHE A 486 -1.19 -20.33 -25.68
CA PHE A 486 -0.70 -21.47 -24.91
C PHE A 486 -1.14 -22.75 -25.61
N THR A 487 -0.18 -23.53 -26.09
CA THR A 487 -0.40 -24.53 -27.14
C THR A 487 0.01 -25.91 -26.66
N ASP A 488 -0.70 -26.36 -25.63
CA ASP A 488 -0.50 -27.61 -24.90
C ASP A 488 -1.65 -28.58 -25.21
N ALA A 489 -1.33 -29.83 -25.54
CA ALA A 489 -2.34 -30.87 -25.81
C ALA A 489 -3.24 -31.15 -24.59
N ALA A 490 -2.80 -30.83 -23.37
CA ALA A 490 -3.63 -30.88 -22.17
C ALA A 490 -4.86 -29.96 -22.26
N CYS A 491 -4.82 -28.89 -23.06
CA CYS A 491 -5.96 -27.99 -23.26
C CYS A 491 -7.16 -28.67 -23.93
N PHE A 492 -6.97 -29.77 -24.68
CA PHE A 492 -8.09 -30.52 -25.25
C PHE A 492 -8.88 -31.34 -24.21
N GLY A 493 -8.29 -31.58 -23.03
CA GLY A 493 -8.96 -32.23 -21.89
C GLY A 493 -9.58 -33.59 -22.21
N ARG A 494 -10.73 -33.88 -21.58
CA ARG A 494 -11.64 -34.99 -21.92
C ARG A 494 -13.08 -34.55 -21.66
N GLY A 495 -14.04 -35.12 -22.38
CA GLY A 495 -15.48 -34.83 -22.26
C GLY A 495 -16.29 -35.53 -23.36
N ASP A 496 -17.51 -35.05 -23.62
CA ASP A 496 -18.41 -35.57 -24.66
C ASP A 496 -18.41 -34.72 -25.95
N HIS A 497 -17.39 -33.87 -26.13
CA HIS A 497 -17.29 -32.93 -27.25
C HIS A 497 -16.23 -33.35 -28.28
N HIS A 498 -16.07 -32.55 -29.33
CA HIS A 498 -15.16 -32.85 -30.44
C HIS A 498 -14.33 -31.64 -30.87
N VAL A 499 -13.23 -31.91 -31.56
CA VAL A 499 -12.46 -30.88 -32.30
C VAL A 499 -12.27 -31.36 -33.73
N GLN A 500 -12.71 -30.55 -34.70
CA GLN A 500 -12.54 -30.79 -36.13
C GLN A 500 -11.43 -29.89 -36.69
N VAL A 501 -10.43 -30.50 -37.32
CA VAL A 501 -9.37 -29.78 -38.05
C VAL A 501 -9.60 -30.01 -39.54
N THR A 502 -9.90 -28.93 -40.28
CA THR A 502 -9.95 -28.93 -41.75
C THR A 502 -8.60 -28.43 -42.27
N TYR A 503 -7.96 -29.18 -43.16
CA TYR A 503 -6.59 -28.88 -43.61
C TYR A 503 -6.34 -29.39 -45.03
N LEU A 504 -5.43 -28.75 -45.76
CA LEU A 504 -4.83 -29.29 -46.98
C LEU A 504 -3.63 -30.17 -46.57
N ASP A 505 -3.54 -31.38 -47.11
CA ASP A 505 -2.34 -32.23 -46.94
C ASP A 505 -1.16 -31.75 -47.79
N GLY A 506 0.01 -32.37 -47.62
CA GLY A 506 1.20 -32.07 -48.44
C GLY A 506 1.07 -32.31 -49.96
N ALA A 507 -0.06 -32.82 -50.46
CA ALA A 507 -0.40 -32.91 -51.88
C ALA A 507 -1.45 -31.87 -52.33
N GLY A 508 -1.87 -30.97 -51.43
CA GLY A 508 -2.89 -29.95 -51.68
C GLY A 508 -4.33 -30.45 -51.59
N VAL A 509 -4.56 -31.66 -51.07
CA VAL A 509 -5.91 -32.25 -50.97
C VAL A 509 -6.53 -31.91 -49.62
N ARG A 510 -7.73 -31.32 -49.63
CA ARG A 510 -8.52 -31.05 -48.42
C ARG A 510 -8.89 -32.35 -47.71
N ARG A 511 -8.59 -32.40 -46.42
CA ARG A 511 -8.94 -33.45 -45.46
C ARG A 511 -9.61 -32.85 -44.23
N ARG A 512 -10.23 -33.72 -43.43
CA ARG A 512 -10.71 -33.41 -42.07
C ARG A 512 -10.23 -34.48 -41.11
N ALA A 513 -9.64 -34.06 -40.00
CA ALA A 513 -9.43 -34.90 -38.81
C ALA A 513 -10.45 -34.49 -37.74
N VAL A 514 -11.06 -35.47 -37.07
CA VAL A 514 -11.97 -35.20 -35.94
C VAL A 514 -11.43 -35.92 -34.70
N ALA A 515 -11.02 -35.16 -33.70
CA ALA A 515 -10.73 -35.68 -32.37
C ALA A 515 -12.03 -35.80 -31.59
N ASN A 516 -12.29 -36.99 -31.05
CA ASN A 516 -13.47 -37.29 -30.24
C ASN A 516 -13.14 -37.26 -28.75
N HIS A 517 -14.16 -37.08 -27.91
CA HIS A 517 -14.09 -37.10 -26.45
C HIS A 517 -13.24 -35.97 -25.84
N THR A 518 -13.25 -34.78 -26.46
CA THR A 518 -12.57 -33.58 -25.94
C THR A 518 -13.44 -32.84 -24.92
N ALA A 519 -12.83 -31.92 -24.18
CA ALA A 519 -13.55 -30.98 -23.32
C ALA A 519 -14.35 -29.94 -24.13
N GLY A 520 -15.21 -29.18 -23.44
CA GLY A 520 -16.09 -28.18 -24.08
C GLY A 520 -15.30 -27.03 -24.74
N PRO A 521 -15.80 -26.46 -25.86
CA PRO A 521 -15.11 -25.43 -26.64
C PRO A 521 -14.56 -24.26 -25.82
N LEU A 522 -15.35 -23.78 -24.84
CA LEU A 522 -14.98 -22.66 -23.98
C LEU A 522 -13.90 -23.02 -22.97
N GLY A 523 -13.87 -24.28 -22.49
CA GLY A 523 -12.80 -24.79 -21.63
C GLY A 523 -11.47 -24.94 -22.40
N ILE A 524 -11.53 -25.39 -23.65
CA ILE A 524 -10.36 -25.45 -24.54
C ILE A 524 -9.86 -24.02 -24.82
N LEU A 525 -10.72 -23.11 -25.28
CA LEU A 525 -10.37 -21.70 -25.53
C LEU A 525 -9.78 -21.01 -24.30
N ALA A 526 -10.39 -21.18 -23.12
CA ALA A 526 -9.87 -20.62 -21.88
C ALA A 526 -8.44 -21.10 -21.58
N CYS A 527 -8.14 -22.38 -21.81
CA CYS A 527 -6.79 -22.93 -21.68
C CYS A 527 -5.82 -22.37 -22.73
N LEU A 528 -6.26 -22.23 -23.99
CA LEU A 528 -5.44 -21.65 -25.08
C LEU A 528 -5.10 -20.17 -24.85
N ILE A 529 -5.98 -19.40 -24.18
CA ILE A 529 -5.71 -18.02 -23.71
C ILE A 529 -4.72 -18.01 -22.52
N GLY A 530 -4.51 -19.16 -21.86
CA GLY A 530 -3.56 -19.34 -20.76
C GLY A 530 -4.17 -19.72 -19.42
N GLY A 531 -5.46 -20.04 -19.38
CA GLY A 531 -6.13 -20.68 -18.24
C GLY A 531 -5.65 -22.13 -18.00
N ARG A 532 -6.18 -22.77 -16.96
CA ARG A 532 -5.87 -24.18 -16.63
C ARG A 532 -6.47 -25.16 -17.67
N PRO A 533 -5.89 -26.35 -17.84
CA PRO A 533 -6.50 -27.44 -18.62
C PRO A 533 -7.92 -27.77 -18.13
N PRO A 534 -8.91 -27.90 -19.03
CA PRO A 534 -10.30 -27.99 -18.63
C PRO A 534 -10.64 -29.26 -17.84
N SER A 535 -11.52 -29.09 -16.86
CA SER A 535 -12.00 -30.13 -15.94
C SER A 535 -13.52 -30.14 -15.75
N ILE A 536 -14.21 -29.10 -16.22
CA ILE A 536 -15.65 -28.88 -16.17
C ILE A 536 -16.11 -28.21 -17.48
N GLU A 537 -17.39 -28.36 -17.80
CA GLU A 537 -18.07 -27.55 -18.83
C GLU A 537 -18.15 -26.09 -18.32
N LEU A 538 -17.88 -25.11 -19.19
CA LEU A 538 -18.01 -23.68 -18.85
C LEU A 538 -19.30 -23.12 -19.47
N PRO A 539 -20.11 -22.32 -18.74
CA PRO A 539 -21.35 -21.73 -19.26
C PRO A 539 -21.14 -20.90 -20.53
N SER A 540 -22.13 -20.86 -21.41
CA SER A 540 -21.94 -20.29 -22.75
C SER A 540 -21.70 -18.76 -22.74
N TYR A 541 -22.15 -18.06 -21.70
CA TYR A 541 -21.87 -16.62 -21.51
C TYR A 541 -20.37 -16.31 -21.31
N VAL A 542 -19.53 -17.31 -21.00
CA VAL A 542 -18.07 -17.11 -20.89
C VAL A 542 -17.47 -16.62 -22.22
N MET A 543 -18.07 -16.96 -23.36
CA MET A 543 -17.67 -16.38 -24.66
C MET A 543 -17.93 -14.87 -24.75
N GLU A 544 -19.08 -14.40 -24.24
CA GLU A 544 -19.48 -12.99 -24.24
C GLU A 544 -18.60 -12.14 -23.33
N MET A 545 -18.08 -12.73 -22.25
CA MET A 545 -17.01 -12.14 -21.44
C MET A 545 -15.69 -12.06 -22.22
N LEU A 546 -15.16 -13.21 -22.68
CA LEU A 546 -13.81 -13.28 -23.23
C LEU A 546 -13.65 -12.41 -24.48
N THR A 547 -14.69 -12.30 -25.31
CA THR A 547 -14.72 -11.47 -26.53
C THR A 547 -14.73 -9.95 -26.27
N GLN A 548 -15.06 -9.49 -25.07
CA GLN A 548 -14.88 -8.08 -24.70
C GLN A 548 -13.44 -7.76 -24.24
N GLY A 549 -12.61 -8.78 -24.05
CA GLY A 549 -11.30 -8.64 -23.42
C GLY A 549 -11.39 -8.44 -21.90
N PRO A 550 -10.25 -8.35 -21.21
CA PRO A 550 -10.19 -8.36 -19.75
C PRO A 550 -10.74 -7.09 -19.09
N GLN A 551 -10.75 -5.95 -19.80
CA GLN A 551 -11.29 -4.63 -19.40
C GLN A 551 -11.02 -4.22 -17.93
N ALA A 552 -9.87 -4.61 -17.40
CA ALA A 552 -9.52 -4.49 -15.99
C ALA A 552 -8.13 -3.89 -15.78
N THR A 553 -7.96 -3.27 -14.64
CA THR A 553 -6.71 -2.77 -14.10
C THR A 553 -6.55 -3.22 -12.65
N ILE A 554 -5.33 -3.18 -12.13
CA ILE A 554 -5.07 -3.30 -10.70
C ILE A 554 -4.47 -2.00 -10.19
N ALA A 555 -5.13 -1.42 -9.19
CA ALA A 555 -4.62 -0.29 -8.43
C ALA A 555 -3.84 -0.83 -7.22
N ILE A 556 -2.54 -0.53 -7.16
CA ILE A 556 -1.65 -0.83 -6.05
C ILE A 556 -1.39 0.48 -5.31
N THR A 557 -2.08 0.69 -4.19
CA THR A 557 -1.92 1.88 -3.35
C THR A 557 -1.02 1.57 -2.16
N VAL A 558 0.07 2.31 -2.05
CA VAL A 558 1.17 2.05 -1.11
C VAL A 558 1.39 3.26 -0.22
N ALA A 559 1.39 3.05 1.09
CA ALA A 559 1.84 4.00 2.09
C ALA A 559 2.97 3.35 2.91
N ASN A 560 4.16 3.95 2.89
CA ASN A 560 5.33 3.42 3.58
C ASN A 560 5.31 3.68 5.10
N GLY A 561 4.43 4.58 5.55
CA GLY A 561 4.15 4.85 6.96
C GLY A 561 4.49 6.27 7.39
N SER A 562 4.41 6.52 8.70
CA SER A 562 4.59 7.85 9.29
C SER A 562 6.04 8.35 9.31
N GLU A 563 7.04 7.55 8.93
CA GLU A 563 8.46 7.95 8.99
C GLU A 563 8.72 9.24 8.19
N THR A 564 8.15 9.37 6.99
CA THR A 564 8.21 10.57 6.15
C THR A 564 7.52 11.78 6.79
N ILE A 565 6.42 11.58 7.50
CA ILE A 565 5.67 12.65 8.19
C ILE A 565 6.50 13.18 9.37
N THR A 566 7.00 12.27 10.21
CA THR A 566 7.90 12.59 11.32
C THR A 566 9.14 13.33 10.82
N LEU A 567 9.73 12.88 9.72
CA LEU A 567 10.92 13.47 9.10
C LEU A 567 10.68 14.89 8.57
N ASN A 568 9.54 15.12 7.91
CA ASN A 568 9.11 16.47 7.49
C ASN A 568 8.90 17.39 8.71
N PHE A 569 8.25 16.89 9.78
CA PHE A 569 7.98 17.65 11.01
C PHE A 569 9.27 18.03 11.75
N LEU A 570 10.19 17.07 11.94
CA LEU A 570 11.50 17.33 12.55
C LEU A 570 12.33 18.33 11.74
N SER A 571 12.26 18.26 10.41
CA SER A 571 12.96 19.20 9.50
C SER A 571 12.38 20.62 9.61
N LEU A 572 11.06 20.75 9.72
CA LEU A 572 10.39 22.05 9.93
C LEU A 572 10.75 22.67 11.29
N LEU A 573 10.76 21.89 12.37
CA LEU A 573 11.18 22.36 13.70
C LEU A 573 12.66 22.79 13.72
N SER A 574 13.54 22.02 13.07
CA SER A 574 14.94 22.37 12.86
C SER A 574 15.06 23.71 12.11
N LEU A 575 14.35 23.89 11.00
CA LEU A 575 14.37 25.12 10.19
C LEU A 575 13.92 26.36 10.99
N LEU A 576 12.81 26.27 11.73
CA LEU A 576 12.33 27.34 12.61
C LEU A 576 13.39 27.71 13.69
N GLY A 577 14.08 26.72 14.23
CA GLY A 577 15.20 26.91 15.15
C GLY A 577 16.40 27.64 14.52
N GLN A 578 16.69 27.38 13.24
CA GLN A 578 17.76 28.07 12.51
C GLN A 578 17.37 29.51 12.13
N VAL A 579 16.08 29.79 11.91
CA VAL A 579 15.55 31.17 11.78
C VAL A 579 15.72 31.93 13.10
N TYR A 580 15.35 31.33 14.23
CA TYR A 580 15.59 31.92 15.56
C TYR A 580 17.08 32.19 15.81
N PHE A 581 17.97 31.25 15.46
CA PHE A 581 19.42 31.44 15.56
C PHE A 581 19.91 32.63 14.74
N ALA A 582 19.51 32.76 13.48
CA ALA A 582 19.89 33.89 12.62
C ALA A 582 19.39 35.25 13.15
N VAL A 583 18.17 35.30 13.69
CA VAL A 583 17.62 36.50 14.35
C VAL A 583 18.44 36.85 15.61
N SER A 584 18.77 35.88 16.47
CA SER A 584 19.62 36.13 17.64
C SER A 584 21.05 36.58 17.26
N VAL A 585 21.61 36.07 16.16
CA VAL A 585 22.89 36.54 15.59
C VAL A 585 22.79 38.01 15.16
N ALA A 586 21.75 38.38 14.40
CA ALA A 586 21.53 39.77 13.97
C ALA A 586 21.36 40.73 15.16
N LEU A 587 20.55 40.34 16.15
CA LEU A 587 20.33 41.13 17.37
C LEU A 587 21.60 41.27 18.22
N HIS A 588 22.43 40.23 18.30
CA HIS A 588 23.73 40.30 18.98
C HIS A 588 24.72 41.21 18.23
N MET A 589 24.79 41.10 16.90
CA MET A 589 25.63 41.98 16.08
C MET A 589 25.23 43.45 16.24
N ALA A 590 23.93 43.77 16.24
CA ALA A 590 23.43 45.13 16.46
C ALA A 590 23.80 45.65 17.85
N ARG A 591 23.50 44.91 18.92
CA ARG A 591 23.80 45.32 20.32
C ARG A 591 25.30 45.53 20.57
N THR A 592 26.16 44.71 19.97
CA THR A 592 27.63 44.84 20.12
C THR A 592 28.25 45.90 19.21
N GLN A 593 27.53 46.46 18.24
CA GLN A 593 28.04 47.50 17.34
C GLN A 593 28.43 48.77 18.10
N ASN A 594 27.51 49.26 18.95
CA ASN A 594 27.70 50.50 19.71
C ASN A 594 28.83 50.36 20.73
N TRP A 595 28.84 49.25 21.48
CA TRP A 595 29.87 48.96 22.49
C TRP A 595 31.28 48.84 21.86
N ALA A 596 31.37 48.31 20.65
CA ALA A 596 32.64 48.21 19.93
C ALA A 596 33.15 49.56 19.39
N GLN A 597 32.40 50.67 19.44
CA GLN A 597 32.93 51.98 19.03
C GLN A 597 33.83 52.62 20.10
N LEU A 598 33.82 52.09 21.34
CA LEU A 598 34.51 52.68 22.49
C LEU A 598 36.05 52.58 22.45
N SER A 599 36.64 51.52 21.89
CA SER A 599 38.11 51.39 21.81
C SER A 599 38.60 50.49 20.67
N VAL A 600 39.90 50.53 20.35
CA VAL A 600 40.51 49.62 19.36
C VAL A 600 40.49 48.18 19.86
N GLN A 601 40.86 47.96 21.13
CA GLN A 601 40.82 46.67 21.80
C GLN A 601 39.40 46.07 21.81
N ALA A 602 38.35 46.88 22.03
CA ALA A 602 36.96 46.42 21.97
C ALA A 602 36.57 45.96 20.55
N ARG A 603 36.99 46.68 19.51
CA ARG A 603 36.82 46.23 18.11
C ARG A 603 37.56 44.93 17.82
N TYR A 604 38.77 44.77 18.35
CA TYR A 604 39.56 43.54 18.20
C TYR A 604 38.88 42.36 18.92
N SER A 605 38.52 42.51 20.20
CA SER A 605 37.78 41.50 20.98
C SER A 605 36.44 41.08 20.37
N ARG A 606 35.76 41.98 19.64
CA ARG A 606 34.55 41.63 18.89
C ARG A 606 34.87 40.90 17.60
N ALA A 607 35.93 41.28 16.89
CA ALA A 607 36.38 40.58 15.69
C ALA A 607 36.97 39.17 15.98
N THR A 608 37.53 38.95 17.18
CA THR A 608 37.98 37.62 17.67
C THR A 608 36.88 36.82 18.37
N CYS A 609 35.68 37.38 18.60
CA CYS A 609 34.56 36.61 19.16
C CYS A 609 33.80 35.87 18.05
N ASN A 610 33.75 34.54 18.15
CA ASN A 610 32.87 33.73 17.32
C ASN A 610 31.41 33.98 17.74
N VAL A 611 30.71 34.81 16.98
CA VAL A 611 29.30 35.20 17.21
C VAL A 611 28.37 33.99 17.23
N GLY A 612 28.64 32.95 16.43
CA GLY A 612 27.89 31.70 16.46
C GLY A 612 28.00 31.00 17.81
N SER A 613 29.23 30.88 18.35
CA SER A 613 29.47 30.34 19.70
C SER A 613 28.85 31.20 20.81
N VAL A 614 28.84 32.53 20.66
CA VAL A 614 28.18 33.44 21.62
C VAL A 614 26.69 33.13 21.73
N VAL A 615 25.98 33.13 20.60
CA VAL A 615 24.53 32.86 20.58
C VAL A 615 24.23 31.43 21.04
N TRP A 616 25.07 30.46 20.67
CA TRP A 616 24.93 29.08 21.14
C TRP A 616 25.08 28.90 22.65
N ILE A 617 25.98 29.63 23.32
CA ILE A 617 26.14 29.51 24.77
C ILE A 617 25.01 30.27 25.50
N ARG A 618 24.66 31.48 25.04
CA ARG A 618 23.57 32.28 25.62
C ARG A 618 22.18 31.64 25.46
N HIS A 619 21.95 30.88 24.40
CA HIS A 619 20.67 30.22 24.11
C HIS A 619 20.79 28.68 24.17
N ARG A 620 21.68 28.17 25.02
CA ARG A 620 22.17 26.78 25.01
C ARG A 620 21.06 25.72 24.96
N THR A 621 20.03 25.81 25.80
CA THR A 621 18.95 24.81 25.85
C THR A 621 18.21 24.72 24.51
N ALA A 622 17.84 25.87 23.93
CA ALA A 622 17.17 25.93 22.64
C ALA A 622 18.09 25.47 21.50
N MET A 623 19.35 25.91 21.50
CA MET A 623 20.31 25.57 20.43
C MET A 623 20.75 24.11 20.47
N CYS A 624 20.88 23.49 21.65
CA CYS A 624 21.08 22.05 21.77
C CYS A 624 19.87 21.26 21.28
N GLY A 625 18.64 21.70 21.61
CA GLY A 625 17.42 21.08 21.08
C GLY A 625 17.35 21.14 19.55
N VAL A 626 17.48 22.33 18.97
CA VAL A 626 17.48 22.56 17.51
C VAL A 626 18.62 21.80 16.82
N GLY A 627 19.82 21.83 17.39
CA GLY A 627 20.98 21.08 16.90
C GLY A 627 20.78 19.57 16.93
N PHE A 628 20.07 19.05 17.92
CA PHE A 628 19.74 17.63 18.06
C PHE A 628 18.69 17.20 17.02
N LEU A 629 17.62 17.98 16.81
CA LEU A 629 16.67 17.72 15.72
C LEU A 629 17.34 17.80 14.34
N GLY A 630 18.28 18.74 14.16
CA GLY A 630 19.13 18.84 12.98
C GLY A 630 20.03 17.61 12.78
N LEU A 631 20.67 17.12 13.85
CA LEU A 631 21.50 15.91 13.84
C LEU A 631 20.68 14.67 13.46
N LEU A 632 19.47 14.52 14.04
CA LEU A 632 18.56 13.42 13.71
C LEU A 632 18.14 13.46 12.24
N THR A 633 17.58 14.59 11.78
CA THR A 633 17.13 14.77 10.38
C THR A 633 18.25 14.49 9.39
N TRP A 634 19.45 15.02 9.62
CA TRP A 634 20.62 14.68 8.80
C TRP A 634 20.96 13.19 8.86
N HIS A 635 21.04 12.57 10.05
CA HIS A 635 21.53 11.20 10.18
C HIS A 635 20.57 10.17 9.56
N ILE A 636 19.25 10.36 9.70
CA ILE A 636 18.22 9.56 9.02
C ILE A 636 18.48 9.58 7.50
N GLY A 637 18.70 10.78 6.96
CA GLY A 637 18.93 10.98 5.54
C GLY A 637 20.24 10.42 5.05
N ALA A 638 21.33 10.69 5.75
CA ALA A 638 22.65 10.19 5.44
C ALA A 638 22.65 8.65 5.41
N MET A 639 22.10 8.00 6.44
CA MET A 639 21.97 6.54 6.51
C MET A 639 20.92 5.93 5.56
N ARG A 640 20.10 6.76 4.88
CA ARG A 640 18.87 6.30 4.19
C ARG A 640 17.99 5.40 5.10
N CYS A 641 17.95 5.72 6.40
CA CYS A 641 17.26 4.90 7.41
C CYS A 641 15.75 5.05 7.26
N GLY A 642 15.12 4.10 6.59
CA GLY A 642 13.68 4.07 6.37
C GLY A 642 13.16 2.67 6.08
N CYS A 643 11.84 2.49 6.22
CA CYS A 643 11.14 1.26 5.89
C CYS A 643 10.07 1.50 4.81
N GLU A 644 10.07 0.67 3.77
CA GLU A 644 9.17 0.82 2.63
C GLU A 644 8.78 -0.53 2.02
N TRP A 645 7.67 -0.54 1.28
CA TRP A 645 7.35 -1.66 0.41
C TRP A 645 8.29 -1.68 -0.79
N ARG A 646 8.82 -2.85 -1.16
CA ARG A 646 9.71 -2.96 -2.33
C ARG A 646 8.99 -2.48 -3.60
N SER A 647 9.61 -1.53 -4.29
CA SER A 647 9.21 -1.03 -5.61
C SER A 647 8.91 -2.15 -6.60
N ASP A 648 9.65 -3.25 -6.52
CA ASP A 648 9.55 -4.38 -7.45
C ASP A 648 8.16 -5.03 -7.43
N ALA A 649 7.48 -5.07 -6.27
CA ALA A 649 6.11 -5.58 -6.14
C ALA A 649 5.04 -4.56 -6.59
N MET A 650 5.42 -3.29 -6.79
CA MET A 650 4.59 -2.24 -7.40
C MET A 650 4.75 -2.21 -8.92
N SER A 651 5.93 -2.60 -9.43
CA SER A 651 6.23 -2.71 -10.86
C SER A 651 5.83 -4.07 -11.45
N TYR A 652 5.94 -5.16 -10.69
CA TYR A 652 5.64 -6.53 -11.16
C TYR A 652 4.63 -7.19 -10.23
N ILE A 653 3.35 -7.17 -10.63
CA ILE A 653 2.20 -7.64 -9.83
C ILE A 653 2.35 -9.10 -9.37
N LYS A 654 3.13 -9.91 -10.07
CA LYS A 654 3.39 -11.33 -9.77
C LYS A 654 4.33 -11.59 -8.59
N LEU A 655 5.05 -10.58 -8.10
CA LEU A 655 5.91 -10.70 -6.93
C LEU A 655 5.10 -10.42 -5.66
N ASP A 656 5.25 -11.27 -4.64
CA ASP A 656 4.60 -11.06 -3.34
C ASP A 656 5.11 -9.76 -2.67
N PRO A 657 4.22 -8.96 -2.05
CA PRO A 657 4.58 -7.71 -1.42
C PRO A 657 5.46 -7.95 -0.18
N SER A 658 6.61 -7.29 -0.13
CA SER A 658 7.50 -7.31 1.04
C SER A 658 7.84 -5.90 1.50
N TYR A 659 7.72 -5.67 2.82
CA TYR A 659 8.07 -4.43 3.48
C TYR A 659 9.43 -4.57 4.15
N VAL A 660 10.39 -3.74 3.75
CA VAL A 660 11.81 -3.88 4.08
C VAL A 660 12.31 -2.58 4.70
N CYS A 661 13.11 -2.69 5.77
CA CYS A 661 13.83 -1.57 6.35
C CYS A 661 15.27 -1.55 5.86
N ALA A 662 15.70 -0.45 5.26
CA ALA A 662 17.08 -0.22 4.82
C ALA A 662 17.81 0.72 5.78
N VAL A 663 19.10 0.45 6.01
CA VAL A 663 20.03 1.32 6.74
C VAL A 663 21.42 1.13 6.13
N ASP A 664 22.07 2.23 5.73
CA ASP A 664 23.46 2.31 5.28
C ASP A 664 24.30 3.00 6.37
N PRO A 665 25.05 2.27 7.20
CA PRO A 665 25.85 2.87 8.28
C PRO A 665 26.89 3.90 7.79
N TRP A 666 27.38 3.75 6.55
CA TRP A 666 28.39 4.62 5.96
C TRP A 666 27.82 5.63 4.96
N GLY A 667 26.49 5.76 4.87
CA GLY A 667 25.83 6.63 3.92
C GLY A 667 26.20 8.12 4.05
N HIS A 668 26.66 8.54 5.23
CA HIS A 668 27.24 9.87 5.50
C HIS A 668 28.59 10.14 4.79
N MET A 669 29.25 9.09 4.26
CA MET A 669 30.45 9.15 3.42
C MET A 669 30.17 8.76 1.96
N SER A 670 28.92 8.43 1.60
CA SER A 670 28.58 7.81 0.30
C SER A 670 28.91 8.64 -0.94
N ASN A 671 29.06 9.96 -0.79
CA ASN A 671 29.44 10.89 -1.86
C ASN A 671 29.88 12.24 -1.28
N GLY A 672 30.50 13.09 -2.10
CA GLY A 672 31.04 14.39 -1.68
C GLY A 672 30.01 15.35 -1.07
N LEU A 673 28.72 15.28 -1.45
CA LEU A 673 27.69 16.12 -0.86
C LEU A 673 27.33 15.68 0.57
N GLU A 674 27.38 14.38 0.87
CA GLU A 674 27.25 13.89 2.24
C GLU A 674 28.48 14.22 3.10
N CYS A 675 29.69 14.17 2.53
CA CYS A 675 30.89 14.67 3.21
C CYS A 675 30.80 16.16 3.56
N LEU A 676 30.23 17.00 2.67
CA LEU A 676 29.95 18.41 2.96
C LEU A 676 28.88 18.61 4.04
N ARG A 677 27.82 17.78 4.04
CA ARG A 677 26.79 17.76 5.10
C ARG A 677 27.41 17.36 6.45
N LEU A 678 28.20 16.29 6.49
CA LEU A 678 28.94 15.82 7.66
C LEU A 678 29.86 16.92 8.23
N LEU A 679 30.62 17.62 7.39
CA LEU A 679 31.45 18.76 7.79
C LEU A 679 30.62 19.92 8.37
N SER A 680 29.42 20.18 7.83
CA SER A 680 28.51 21.19 8.40
C SER A 680 27.92 20.76 9.74
N PHE A 681 27.61 19.48 9.94
CA PHE A 681 27.08 18.96 11.21
C PHE A 681 28.15 18.70 12.28
N ALA A 682 29.41 18.50 11.89
CA ALA A 682 30.55 18.35 12.81
C ALA A 682 30.67 19.51 13.80
N TRP A 683 30.44 20.75 13.33
CA TRP A 683 30.44 21.92 14.21
C TRP A 683 29.26 21.92 15.19
N THR A 684 28.05 21.59 14.72
CA THR A 684 26.85 21.45 15.55
C THR A 684 27.02 20.37 16.61
N PHE A 685 27.66 19.25 16.26
CA PHE A 685 27.97 18.16 17.19
C PHE A 685 28.97 18.59 18.28
N PHE A 686 30.06 19.26 17.91
CA PHE A 686 30.99 19.89 18.85
C PHE A 686 30.28 20.88 19.80
N ALA A 687 29.39 21.71 19.24
CA ALA A 687 28.65 22.73 19.97
C ALA A 687 27.72 22.14 21.05
N MET A 688 27.05 21.02 20.75
CA MET A 688 26.21 20.28 21.70
C MET A 688 27.04 19.50 22.73
N ALA A 689 28.03 18.72 22.29
CA ALA A 689 28.72 17.76 23.14
C ALA A 689 29.73 18.43 24.09
N SER A 690 30.52 19.38 23.59
CA SER A 690 31.84 19.69 24.17
C SER A 690 32.23 21.17 24.24
N MET A 691 31.52 22.10 23.59
CA MET A 691 31.92 23.52 23.54
C MET A 691 32.02 24.20 24.92
N ASP A 692 31.24 23.74 25.90
CA ASP A 692 31.31 24.16 27.31
C ASP A 692 32.51 23.57 28.08
N LYS A 693 33.10 22.48 27.61
CA LYS A 693 34.31 21.86 28.20
C LYS A 693 35.61 22.60 27.83
N VAL A 694 35.57 23.47 26.80
CA VAL A 694 36.74 24.18 26.26
C VAL A 694 36.52 25.71 26.17
N PRO A 695 36.13 26.40 27.27
CA PRO A 695 35.91 27.84 27.25
C PRO A 695 37.17 28.58 26.80
N GLY A 696 37.01 29.65 26.02
CA GLY A 696 38.12 30.47 25.50
C GLY A 696 38.82 29.96 24.24
N VAL A 697 38.72 28.67 23.88
CA VAL A 697 39.43 28.08 22.72
C VAL A 697 39.04 28.76 21.39
N THR A 698 37.79 29.21 21.29
CA THR A 698 37.19 29.90 20.14
C THR A 698 37.79 31.27 19.82
N ARG A 699 38.80 31.74 20.57
CA ARG A 699 39.59 32.95 20.29
C ARG A 699 40.81 32.69 19.39
N HIS A 700 41.36 31.47 19.40
CA HIS A 700 42.56 31.12 18.64
C HIS A 700 42.19 30.18 17.49
N TRP A 701 42.37 30.62 16.24
CA TRP A 701 41.83 29.92 15.07
C TRP A 701 42.37 28.49 14.91
N GLN A 702 43.64 28.24 15.24
CA GLN A 702 44.25 26.91 15.17
C GLN A 702 43.67 25.95 16.23
N GLY A 703 43.51 26.44 17.47
CA GLY A 703 42.90 25.65 18.56
C GLY A 703 41.42 25.39 18.32
N TYR A 704 40.71 26.39 17.79
CA TYR A 704 39.32 26.29 17.37
C TYR A 704 39.14 25.25 16.26
N LEU A 705 39.98 25.28 15.22
CA LEU A 705 39.98 24.25 14.17
C LEU A 705 40.27 22.86 14.76
N MET A 706 41.27 22.74 15.62
CA MET A 706 41.64 21.48 16.27
C MET A 706 40.50 20.90 17.11
N VAL A 707 39.76 21.68 17.89
CA VAL A 707 38.57 21.16 18.62
C VAL A 707 37.39 20.85 17.70
N VAL A 708 37.16 21.61 16.62
CA VAL A 708 36.07 21.29 15.69
C VAL A 708 36.38 19.99 14.92
N VAL A 709 37.66 19.69 14.66
CA VAL A 709 38.07 18.39 14.10
C VAL A 709 37.98 17.27 15.15
N LEU A 710 38.64 17.40 16.30
CA LEU A 710 38.78 16.31 17.28
C LEU A 710 37.56 16.10 18.19
N LEU A 711 36.77 17.14 18.48
CA LEU A 711 35.55 17.06 19.31
C LEU A 711 34.26 17.22 18.49
N GLY A 712 34.38 17.43 17.17
CA GLY A 712 33.28 17.50 16.21
C GLY A 712 33.38 16.42 15.14
N PHE A 713 34.21 16.64 14.13
CA PHE A 713 34.26 15.83 12.90
C PHE A 713 34.64 14.36 13.12
N VAL A 714 35.77 14.09 13.79
CA VAL A 714 36.26 12.74 14.05
C VAL A 714 35.25 11.91 14.85
N PRO A 715 34.75 12.36 16.03
CA PRO A 715 33.77 11.60 16.77
C PRO A 715 32.42 11.51 16.05
N LEU A 716 31.95 12.57 15.37
CA LEU A 716 30.70 12.50 14.61
C LEU A 716 30.76 11.42 13.53
N THR A 717 31.86 11.32 12.78
CA THR A 717 32.02 10.33 11.69
C THR A 717 31.99 8.89 12.24
N VAL A 718 32.79 8.60 13.26
CA VAL A 718 32.88 7.24 13.85
C VAL A 718 31.58 6.86 14.57
N LEU A 719 30.96 7.80 15.29
CA LEU A 719 29.74 7.54 16.05
C LEU A 719 28.50 7.50 15.15
N ALA A 720 28.48 8.22 14.03
CA ALA A 720 27.48 8.06 12.98
C ALA A 720 27.46 6.62 12.45
N ALA A 721 28.63 6.11 12.03
CA ALA A 721 28.77 4.71 11.60
C ALA A 721 28.30 3.72 12.68
N LEU A 722 28.74 3.90 13.93
CA LEU A 722 28.35 3.03 15.05
C LEU A 722 26.83 3.05 15.31
N VAL A 723 26.21 4.24 15.34
CA VAL A 723 24.76 4.39 15.48
C VAL A 723 24.02 3.75 14.31
N GLY A 724 24.57 3.84 13.09
CA GLY A 724 24.05 3.14 11.91
C GLY A 724 24.08 1.62 12.04
N TYR A 725 25.18 1.04 12.52
CA TYR A 725 25.24 -0.40 12.83
C TYR A 725 24.27 -0.79 13.95
N CYS A 726 24.09 0.04 14.99
CA CYS A 726 23.06 -0.21 15.99
C CYS A 726 21.63 -0.13 15.41
N MET A 727 21.40 0.72 14.40
CA MET A 727 20.12 0.84 13.70
C MET A 727 19.81 -0.33 12.76
N THR A 728 20.80 -1.05 12.21
CA THR A 728 20.51 -2.29 11.45
C THR A 728 19.91 -3.37 12.37
N LEU A 729 20.32 -3.42 13.65
CA LEU A 729 19.81 -4.37 14.63
C LEU A 729 18.36 -4.10 15.07
N ARG A 730 17.81 -2.90 14.82
CA ARG A 730 16.44 -2.51 15.18
C ARG A 730 15.39 -3.42 14.53
N SER A 731 15.60 -3.86 13.29
CA SER A 731 14.63 -4.73 12.60
C SER A 731 14.53 -6.12 13.25
N THR A 732 15.62 -6.60 13.86
CA THR A 732 15.66 -7.91 14.54
C THR A 732 15.10 -7.84 15.97
N TYR A 733 15.60 -6.91 16.79
CA TYR A 733 15.28 -6.88 18.23
C TYR A 733 14.10 -5.95 18.58
N PHE A 734 13.82 -4.94 17.76
CA PHE A 734 12.77 -3.95 18.00
C PHE A 734 11.89 -3.66 16.75
N PRO A 735 11.42 -4.68 15.99
CA PRO A 735 10.66 -4.48 14.74
C PRO A 735 9.37 -3.68 14.92
N ILE A 736 8.82 -3.68 16.13
CA ILE A 736 7.58 -3.00 16.52
C ILE A 736 7.82 -1.52 16.84
N VAL A 737 9.03 -1.12 17.23
CA VAL A 737 9.36 0.25 17.67
C VAL A 737 9.71 1.12 16.46
N HIS A 738 9.21 2.36 16.42
CA HIS A 738 9.54 3.33 15.38
C HIS A 738 11.05 3.66 15.38
N SER A 739 11.66 3.61 14.19
CA SER A 739 13.06 3.95 13.90
C SER A 739 13.55 5.20 14.65
N GLN A 740 12.73 6.25 14.65
CA GLN A 740 13.09 7.55 15.20
C GLN A 740 13.27 7.53 16.72
N PHE A 741 12.47 6.74 17.46
CA PHE A 741 12.66 6.61 18.91
C PHE A 741 13.95 5.86 19.26
N VAL A 742 14.30 4.83 18.49
CA VAL A 742 15.58 4.11 18.66
C VAL A 742 16.76 5.01 18.33
N LEU A 743 16.68 5.79 17.25
CA LEU A 743 17.72 6.74 16.85
C LEU A 743 17.89 7.90 17.85
N VAL A 744 16.79 8.44 18.39
CA VAL A 744 16.79 9.42 19.48
C VAL A 744 17.49 8.84 20.71
N ALA A 745 17.12 7.63 21.14
CA ALA A 745 17.71 6.97 22.30
C ALA A 745 19.23 6.77 22.11
N LEU A 746 19.66 6.24 20.96
CA LEU A 746 21.07 6.03 20.63
C LEU A 746 21.88 7.33 20.67
N TRP A 747 21.42 8.41 20.03
CA TRP A 747 22.13 9.70 20.07
C TRP A 747 22.11 10.35 21.46
N CYS A 748 21.03 10.23 22.23
CA CYS A 748 20.99 10.65 23.63
C CYS A 748 22.02 9.89 24.50
N THR A 749 22.14 8.57 24.32
CA THR A 749 23.17 7.75 24.98
C THR A 749 24.58 8.20 24.58
N VAL A 750 24.84 8.40 23.28
CA VAL A 750 26.15 8.86 22.77
C VAL A 750 26.54 10.22 23.36
N LEU A 751 25.64 11.20 23.34
CA LEU A 751 25.90 12.54 23.91
C LEU A 751 26.10 12.47 25.43
N THR A 752 25.36 11.59 26.13
CA THR A 752 25.53 11.38 27.58
C THR A 752 26.89 10.76 27.91
N VAL A 753 27.31 9.73 27.16
CA VAL A 753 28.64 9.09 27.31
C VAL A 753 29.77 10.08 27.04
N LEU A 754 29.70 10.86 25.96
CA LEU A 754 30.67 11.93 25.64
C LEU A 754 30.74 13.04 26.69
N ARG A 755 29.64 13.28 27.42
CA ARG A 755 29.61 14.26 28.52
C ARG A 755 30.12 13.67 29.84
N SER A 756 29.92 12.38 30.08
CA SER A 756 30.36 11.63 31.27
C SER A 756 31.89 11.52 31.45
N ALA A 757 32.30 10.95 32.59
CA ALA A 757 33.70 10.62 32.88
C ALA A 757 34.29 9.52 31.98
N LEU A 758 33.47 8.70 31.31
CA LEU A 758 33.95 7.64 30.39
C LEU A 758 34.73 8.23 29.20
N ALA A 759 34.43 9.46 28.80
CA ALA A 759 35.14 10.18 27.74
C ALA A 759 36.44 10.85 28.21
N ALA A 760 36.82 10.76 29.49
CA ALA A 760 38.01 11.42 30.02
C ALA A 760 39.34 11.02 29.33
N PRO A 761 39.58 9.75 28.92
CA PRO A 761 40.79 9.39 28.17
C PRO A 761 40.87 10.13 26.82
N TYR A 762 39.74 10.29 26.13
CA TYR A 762 39.67 11.02 24.86
C TYR A 762 39.85 12.53 25.06
N MET A 763 39.26 13.11 26.12
CA MET A 763 39.50 14.52 26.46
C MET A 763 40.97 14.81 26.71
N ARG A 764 41.69 13.95 27.45
CA ARG A 764 43.14 14.09 27.68
C ARG A 764 43.97 14.08 26.39
N LEU A 765 43.58 13.28 25.40
CA LEU A 765 44.21 13.29 24.08
C LEU A 765 44.01 14.64 23.38
N VAL A 766 42.79 15.19 23.42
CA VAL A 766 42.51 16.52 22.84
C VAL A 766 43.24 17.63 23.60
N GLU A 767 43.35 17.55 24.92
CA GLU A 767 44.17 18.49 25.73
C GLU A 767 45.65 18.45 25.31
N ALA A 768 46.22 17.27 25.07
CA ALA A 768 47.58 17.11 24.56
C ALA A 768 47.73 17.71 23.13
N CYS A 769 46.75 17.51 22.25
CA CYS A 769 46.74 18.14 20.92
C CYS A 769 46.64 19.67 21.00
N LEU A 770 45.88 20.23 21.94
CA LEU A 770 45.78 21.68 22.14
C LEU A 770 47.07 22.28 22.69
N LEU A 771 47.76 21.58 23.59
CA LEU A 771 49.11 21.93 24.07
C LEU A 771 50.13 21.94 22.93
N ALA A 772 50.09 20.94 22.04
CA ALA A 772 50.96 20.88 20.85
C ALA A 772 50.70 22.02 19.84
N VAL A 773 49.46 22.53 19.76
CA VAL A 773 49.07 23.69 18.94
C VAL A 773 49.26 25.02 19.71
N GLY A 774 50.01 25.01 20.81
CA GLY A 774 50.42 26.22 21.53
C GLY A 774 49.32 26.91 22.34
N LEU A 775 48.24 26.20 22.70
CA LEU A 775 47.28 26.68 23.71
C LEU A 775 47.59 26.11 25.08
N ARG A 776 47.28 26.87 26.13
CA ARG A 776 47.37 26.43 27.53
C ARG A 776 46.09 26.75 28.30
N PRO A 777 45.71 25.94 29.30
CA PRO A 777 44.66 26.29 30.24
C PRO A 777 45.18 27.33 31.24
N GLN A 778 44.59 28.53 31.22
CA GLN A 778 44.74 29.55 32.24
C GLN A 778 43.79 29.23 33.41
N ARG A 779 44.28 29.25 34.65
CA ARG A 779 43.43 29.16 35.86
C ARG A 779 42.79 30.52 36.14
N ILE A 780 41.52 30.55 36.52
CA ILE A 780 40.84 31.77 37.02
C ILE A 780 40.97 31.80 38.54
N ASP A 781 41.27 32.96 39.14
CA ASP A 781 41.29 33.11 40.60
C ASP A 781 39.92 32.77 41.21
N ARG A 782 39.91 31.92 42.25
CA ARG A 782 38.71 31.55 43.03
C ARG A 782 37.99 32.75 43.65
N ARG A 783 38.69 33.87 43.86
CA ARG A 783 38.10 35.12 44.38
C ARG A 783 37.44 35.99 43.29
N SER A 784 37.69 35.73 42.01
CA SER A 784 37.05 36.45 40.91
C SER A 784 35.65 35.89 40.65
N LEU A 785 34.64 36.77 40.48
CA LEU A 785 33.28 36.36 40.11
C LEU A 785 33.23 35.58 38.78
N PHE A 786 34.20 35.81 37.90
CA PHE A 786 34.32 35.05 36.66
C PHE A 786 34.64 33.57 36.88
N HIS A 787 35.16 33.16 38.05
CA HIS A 787 35.35 31.75 38.40
C HIS A 787 34.01 31.01 38.49
N GLY A 788 32.98 31.64 39.05
CA GLY A 788 31.62 31.08 39.13
C GLY A 788 30.87 31.11 37.79
N LEU A 789 31.17 32.08 36.92
CA LEU A 789 30.48 32.28 35.64
C LEU A 789 31.11 31.51 34.46
N ILE A 790 32.42 31.22 34.52
CA ILE A 790 33.20 30.58 33.44
C ILE A 790 33.70 29.20 33.85
N GLY A 791 33.91 28.97 35.16
CA GLY A 791 34.52 27.77 35.71
C GLY A 791 36.01 27.94 36.02
N ASN A 792 36.66 26.81 36.33
CA ASN A 792 38.00 26.80 36.95
C ASN A 792 39.14 27.27 36.01
N VAL A 793 38.97 27.12 34.70
CA VAL A 793 40.00 27.39 33.68
C VAL A 793 39.40 27.94 32.38
N TYR A 794 40.20 28.68 31.60
CA TYR A 794 39.92 28.97 30.18
C TYR A 794 41.15 28.74 29.30
N TRP A 795 40.92 28.38 28.05
CA TRP A 795 41.99 28.17 27.07
C TRP A 795 42.47 29.48 26.48
N THR A 796 43.79 29.65 26.43
CA THR A 796 44.48 30.84 25.94
C THR A 796 45.72 30.46 25.12
N SER A 797 46.24 31.40 24.33
CA SER A 797 47.53 31.20 23.65
C SER A 797 48.65 31.12 24.70
N ALA A 798 49.66 30.28 24.48
CA ALA A 798 50.84 30.23 25.35
C ALA A 798 51.59 31.57 25.46
N ALA A 799 51.40 32.49 24.51
CA ALA A 799 51.92 33.87 24.56
C ALA A 799 51.13 34.82 25.48
N SER A 800 49.86 34.50 25.78
CA SER A 800 48.98 35.23 26.71
C SER A 800 48.52 34.29 27.84
N TRP A 801 49.49 33.60 28.43
CA TRP A 801 49.33 32.67 29.57
C TRP A 801 50.23 33.13 30.73
N HIS A 802 49.71 33.03 31.95
CA HIS A 802 50.38 33.49 33.17
C HIS A 802 50.37 32.38 34.23
N GLU A 803 51.46 32.26 34.98
CA GLU A 803 51.59 31.25 36.05
C GLU A 803 50.62 31.48 37.22
N THR A 804 50.30 32.76 37.48
CA THR A 804 49.32 33.18 38.49
C THR A 804 47.88 32.98 38.01
N PRO A 805 46.93 32.69 38.92
CA PRO A 805 45.51 32.69 38.59
C PRO A 805 45.05 34.05 38.05
N ALA A 806 44.29 34.04 36.95
CA ALA A 806 43.85 35.24 36.27
C ALA A 806 42.64 35.87 36.96
N CYS A 807 42.78 37.13 37.37
CA CYS A 807 41.67 37.99 37.80
C CYS A 807 41.05 38.74 36.62
N TYR A 808 41.89 39.10 35.64
CA TYR A 808 41.51 39.73 34.36
C TYR A 808 41.17 38.66 33.32
N VAL A 809 40.03 38.81 32.64
CA VAL A 809 39.48 37.86 31.67
C VAL A 809 39.21 38.58 30.34
N PRO A 810 39.54 37.99 29.18
CA PRO A 810 39.36 38.64 27.88
C PRO A 810 37.88 38.83 27.52
N LEU A 811 37.52 40.02 27.03
CA LEU A 811 36.16 40.37 26.62
C LEU A 811 35.60 39.44 25.53
N SER A 812 36.46 38.91 24.65
CA SER A 812 36.11 37.93 23.61
C SER A 812 35.74 36.55 24.18
N LEU A 813 35.99 36.30 25.47
CA LEU A 813 35.41 35.22 26.27
C LEU A 813 34.15 35.70 27.01
N LEU A 814 34.15 36.89 27.62
CA LEU A 814 32.97 37.43 28.33
C LEU A 814 31.74 37.62 27.43
N PHE A 815 31.90 37.93 26.14
CA PHE A 815 30.80 37.92 25.18
C PHE A 815 30.09 36.55 25.09
N LYS A 816 30.78 35.45 25.42
CA LYS A 816 30.32 34.06 25.39
C LYS A 816 29.88 33.55 26.76
N THR A 817 30.04 34.34 27.82
CA THR A 817 29.67 33.97 29.19
C THR A 817 28.22 34.40 29.46
N ASP A 818 27.38 33.48 29.91
CA ASP A 818 25.99 33.81 30.22
C ASP A 818 25.90 34.62 31.53
N GLY A 819 24.82 35.38 31.69
CA GLY A 819 24.64 36.32 32.82
C GLY A 819 25.55 37.56 32.81
N VAL A 820 26.47 37.72 31.84
CA VAL A 820 27.32 38.92 31.74
C VAL A 820 26.62 40.04 30.96
N HIS A 821 26.47 41.20 31.61
CA HIS A 821 25.88 42.40 31.02
C HIS A 821 26.96 43.40 30.60
N LEU A 822 27.19 43.52 29.28
CA LEU A 822 28.24 44.39 28.71
C LEU A 822 28.12 45.86 29.13
N ASN A 823 26.90 46.33 29.36
CA ASN A 823 26.62 47.69 29.82
C ASN A 823 27.10 47.97 31.25
N TYR A 824 27.57 46.96 32.00
CA TYR A 824 28.17 47.10 33.33
C TYR A 824 29.70 46.95 33.31
N ILE A 825 30.31 46.89 32.12
CA ILE A 825 31.76 46.93 31.95
C ILE A 825 32.16 48.38 31.71
N HIS A 826 32.88 48.97 32.66
CA HIS A 826 33.42 50.32 32.59
C HIS A 826 34.89 50.29 32.99
N ASP A 827 35.75 50.88 32.15
CA ASP A 827 37.20 51.00 32.36
C ASP A 827 37.86 49.73 32.92
N HIS A 828 37.89 48.68 32.09
CA HIS A 828 38.47 47.37 32.40
C HIS A 828 37.95 46.69 33.69
N ALA A 829 36.84 47.17 34.26
CA ALA A 829 36.17 46.60 35.43
C ALA A 829 34.71 46.22 35.12
N TYR A 830 34.26 45.08 35.65
CA TYR A 830 32.86 44.63 35.60
C TYR A 830 32.19 44.83 36.97
N TYR A 831 31.07 45.54 36.98
CA TYR A 831 30.28 45.88 38.17
C TYR A 831 28.96 45.08 38.19
N PRO A 832 28.83 44.00 38.98
CA PRO A 832 27.70 43.06 38.89
C PRO A 832 26.32 43.71 39.03
N ASN A 833 26.23 44.76 39.85
CA ASN A 833 24.99 45.47 40.16
C ASN A 833 24.72 46.66 39.21
N GLY A 834 25.57 46.90 38.20
CA GLY A 834 25.49 48.04 37.28
C GLY A 834 25.80 49.42 37.89
N VAL A 835 26.06 49.51 39.20
CA VAL A 835 26.40 50.76 39.89
C VAL A 835 27.91 51.00 39.79
N VAL A 836 28.29 52.11 39.15
CA VAL A 836 29.69 52.56 39.07
C VAL A 836 30.01 53.42 40.29
N ASN A 837 30.76 52.87 41.24
CA ASN A 837 31.28 53.61 42.38
C ASN A 837 32.44 54.52 41.94
N ALA A 838 32.21 55.83 41.86
CA ALA A 838 33.19 56.83 41.40
C ALA A 838 34.48 56.93 42.26
N VAL A 839 34.51 56.30 43.44
CA VAL A 839 35.71 56.18 44.29
C VAL A 839 36.59 54.99 43.88
N LEU A 840 36.03 53.98 43.21
CA LEU A 840 36.74 52.77 42.75
C LEU A 840 37.27 52.88 41.31
N SER A 841 36.86 53.90 40.55
CA SER A 841 37.27 54.12 39.15
C SER A 841 38.68 54.71 38.98
N GLN A 842 39.52 54.72 40.02
CA GLN A 842 40.92 55.20 39.97
C GLN A 842 41.92 54.19 40.57
N HIS A 843 41.62 52.89 40.47
CA HIS A 843 42.62 51.85 40.71
C HIS A 843 43.42 51.59 39.43
N PRO A 844 44.76 51.82 39.41
CA PRO A 844 45.57 51.63 38.22
C PRO A 844 45.52 50.17 37.77
N HIS A 845 45.29 49.98 36.46
CA HIS A 845 45.37 48.67 35.84
C HIS A 845 46.84 48.29 35.62
N PRO A 846 47.20 46.99 35.66
CA PRO A 846 48.56 46.58 35.33
C PRO A 846 48.92 46.96 33.88
N ASP A 847 50.10 47.53 33.63
CA ASP A 847 50.59 47.98 32.30
C ASP A 847 50.19 47.07 31.13
N TRP A 848 50.28 45.75 31.35
CA TRP A 848 50.08 44.75 30.31
C TRP A 848 48.65 44.78 29.74
N VAL A 849 47.65 45.14 30.54
CA VAL A 849 46.23 45.24 30.16
C VAL A 849 46.02 46.32 29.10
N GLU A 850 46.70 47.45 29.22
CA GLU A 850 46.65 48.54 28.24
C GLU A 850 47.40 48.18 26.96
N THR A 851 48.52 47.44 27.05
CA THR A 851 49.33 47.05 25.88
C THR A 851 48.79 45.84 25.09
N GLU A 852 47.85 45.08 25.64
CA GLU A 852 47.30 43.88 25.00
C GLU A 852 46.39 44.20 23.80
N ARG A 853 46.19 43.21 22.92
CA ARG A 853 45.35 43.36 21.72
C ARG A 853 43.87 43.11 22.00
N GLU A 854 43.55 42.19 22.90
CA GLU A 854 42.18 42.01 23.40
C GLU A 854 41.91 42.94 24.58
N TYR A 855 40.69 43.46 24.68
CA TYR A 855 40.20 44.16 25.87
C TYR A 855 40.05 43.14 27.03
N TYR A 856 40.82 43.26 28.11
CA TYR A 856 40.71 42.43 29.31
C TYR A 856 39.94 43.13 30.43
N VAL A 857 39.15 42.39 31.21
CA VAL A 857 38.26 42.94 32.24
C VAL A 857 38.43 42.17 33.54
N CYS A 858 38.52 42.87 34.68
CA CYS A 858 38.49 42.28 36.02
C CYS A 858 37.11 42.47 36.66
N ALA A 859 36.60 41.48 37.39
CA ALA A 859 35.38 41.66 38.19
C ALA A 859 35.72 42.44 39.47
N ARG A 860 34.89 43.42 39.83
CA ARG A 860 34.97 44.13 41.12
C ARG A 860 33.67 43.92 41.89
N MET A 861 33.78 43.81 43.22
CA MET A 861 32.66 43.83 44.18
C MET A 861 32.58 45.22 44.79
#